data_AF-A0A5N6Q019-F1
#
_entry.id   AF-A0A5N6Q019-F1
#
_cell.length_a   1.000
_cell.length_b   1.000
_cell.length_c   1.000
_cell.angle_alpha   90.00
_cell.angle_beta   90.00
_cell.angle_gamma   90.00
#
_symmetry.space_group_name_H-M   'P 1'
#
loop_
_entity.id
_entity.type
_entity.pdbx_description
1 polymer ?
#
loop_
_entity_poly.entity_id
_entity_poly.type
_entity_poly.pdbx_seq_one_letter_code
_entity_poly.pdbx_strand_id
1 'polypeptide(L)'
;MVKKKRTEGSSGSESSEHQDAGFGQGSGTQRSPQQQQQQVGYQGRGQGGYQGRGQQGGYQGGQGGYQGGQGGYQGGQGGYQGGQGGYQGGQPQGGRGWAQRGGYGGGGSQRGGDPQQYHGGPPDQPQQRPPRGSAPPQRRGGSGPQYAGGPSRPPVPELYQATQAPQQPVAALQPTSPGTSVEVPHAESSTKQMLEGSAEQFQKLSVQQEEPNQLAAPASSKSMRFPLRPGKGSTGERCIVKANHFFAELPDKDLHQYDVTINPEMQSRGVNRAVMAQLVTMYRDTHLGKRLPAYDGRKSLYTAGALPFASKEFKITLLDEDDGSGSTRRERDFKVVIKFASRADLHHLGLFLAGRQADAPQEALQVLDIVLRELPTNRYSPVGRSFYSPDLGRRQPLGEGLESWRGFYQSIRPTQMGLSLNIDMSSTAFIEPLPVIDFVTQLLNRDVSARPLSDSDRVKIKKALRGVKVEVTHRGNMRRKYRISGLTSQATRELNFPVDDRGTLKSVVEYFRETYGFSIQHVQWPCLQVGNTHRPNYLPMEVCKIVEGQRYSKRLNERQITALLKVTCQRPQERETDILKTVRHNAYGQDPYAREFGIKISTQLASVEARILPPPRLKYHDTGRERDCLPQVGQWNMMNKKMVNGGTVTNWICINFARNVQDNIARAFCAELAQMCNTSGMAFNPEPVLPPFGGRPDQVERVLKARFHDAMTKLQSNRKELDLLIVILPDNNGSLYGDLKRICETDLGIVSQCCLTKHVFRMSKQYLANVALKINVKVGGRNTVLADALSRRIPNVSDVPTIIFGADVTHPHPGEDSSPSIAAVVASQDWPEITKYAGLVCAQAHRQELIQDLFKEWQDPNRGKVSGGMIKELLISFRRATGQKPQRIIFYRDGVSEGQFYQVLLYELDAIRKACASLEPNYQPPVTFVVVQKRHHTRLFANNHNDRRSVDRSGNILPGTVVDSKICHPTEFDFYLCSHAGIQGTSRPAHYHVLWDENRFSADDLQSLTNNLCYTYVCCSSQSLSILPPAYYAHLAAFRARFYMEPDTSDSGSMISGAAGRGAGGRSTRVPGANAEVRPLPALKENVKRVMFYC
;
A
#
# COMPACT_ATOMS: atom_id res chain seq x y z
N MET A 1 16.75 37.76 59.65
CA MET A 1 15.69 38.46 60.41
C MET A 1 14.92 39.40 59.48
N VAL A 2 13.95 40.14 60.02
CA VAL A 2 13.01 41.08 59.35
C VAL A 2 13.68 42.39 58.88
N LYS A 3 13.01 43.12 57.96
CA LYS A 3 13.33 44.42 57.31
C LYS A 3 14.42 44.36 56.20
N LYS A 4 14.24 44.77 54.93
CA LYS A 4 13.25 45.56 54.13
C LYS A 4 13.56 47.07 53.97
N LYS A 5 13.84 47.50 52.72
CA LYS A 5 13.87 48.88 52.17
C LYS A 5 15.06 49.78 52.64
N ARG A 6 15.60 50.71 51.84
CA ARG A 6 15.38 51.08 50.41
C ARG A 6 16.54 51.96 49.84
N THR A 7 16.74 51.89 48.51
CA THR A 7 17.21 52.95 47.57
C THR A 7 18.63 53.54 47.62
N GLU A 8 19.09 53.84 46.39
CA GLU A 8 20.07 54.84 45.97
C GLU A 8 21.54 54.63 46.37
N GLY A 9 22.43 55.24 45.58
CA GLY A 9 23.86 55.03 45.65
C GLY A 9 24.61 56.15 44.90
N SER A 10 25.94 56.18 45.08
CA SER A 10 26.85 57.12 44.45
C SER A 10 28.19 56.42 44.16
N SER A 11 28.93 56.94 43.18
CA SER A 11 30.22 56.42 42.76
C SER A 11 31.35 56.85 43.71
N GLY A 12 32.27 55.93 44.01
CA GLY A 12 33.54 56.16 44.72
C GLY A 12 34.56 55.10 44.31
N SER A 13 35.86 55.41 44.41
CA SER A 13 36.96 54.64 43.81
C SER A 13 38.04 54.21 44.80
N GLU A 14 38.80 53.17 44.39
CA GLU A 14 40.22 52.87 44.72
C GLU A 14 40.65 52.43 46.14
N SER A 15 41.60 51.46 46.14
CA SER A 15 42.73 51.17 47.07
C SER A 15 42.57 51.15 48.62
N SER A 16 43.36 50.41 49.41
CA SER A 16 44.27 49.25 49.20
C SER A 16 44.69 48.64 50.56
N GLU A 17 45.13 47.36 50.56
CA GLU A 17 46.01 46.71 51.57
C GLU A 17 45.47 46.51 53.03
N HIS A 18 46.00 45.63 53.90
CA HIS A 18 47.23 44.80 53.93
C HIS A 18 47.00 43.36 54.47
N GLN A 19 47.76 42.38 53.93
CA GLN A 19 48.44 41.20 54.57
C GLN A 19 47.65 40.19 55.47
N ASP A 20 48.10 38.95 55.72
CA ASP A 20 49.44 38.32 55.57
C ASP A 20 49.45 36.81 55.14
N ALA A 21 50.64 36.19 55.12
CA ALA A 21 51.12 34.89 54.61
C ALA A 21 50.37 33.57 54.99
N GLY A 22 50.58 32.42 54.31
CA GLY A 22 51.41 32.16 53.11
C GLY A 22 51.64 30.66 52.74
N PHE A 23 52.44 30.45 51.66
CA PHE A 23 53.19 29.26 51.13
C PHE A 23 52.96 27.83 51.67
N GLY A 24 53.11 26.73 50.89
CA GLY A 24 53.64 26.45 49.53
C GLY A 24 54.04 24.93 49.47
N GLN A 25 54.56 24.25 48.43
CA GLN A 25 54.87 24.41 46.97
C GLN A 25 54.85 22.95 46.36
N GLY A 26 55.13 22.58 45.09
CA GLY A 26 55.45 23.28 43.82
C GLY A 26 56.04 22.31 42.76
N SER A 27 55.94 22.61 41.44
CA SER A 27 56.53 21.90 40.26
C SER A 27 56.09 20.43 40.04
N GLY A 28 56.10 19.78 38.87
CA GLY A 28 56.81 19.89 37.56
C GLY A 28 57.27 18.45 37.19
N THR A 29 57.39 17.95 35.95
CA THR A 29 57.58 18.56 34.61
C THR A 29 57.16 17.53 33.50
N GLN A 30 57.35 17.88 32.22
CA GLN A 30 57.07 17.08 31.01
C GLN A 30 57.86 15.74 30.90
N ARG A 31 57.29 14.71 30.22
CA ARG A 31 57.75 14.17 28.90
C ARG A 31 57.14 12.79 28.54
N SER A 32 57.00 12.54 27.23
CA SER A 32 56.80 11.20 26.62
C SER A 32 58.15 10.54 26.29
N PRO A 33 58.20 9.21 26.09
CA PRO A 33 58.56 8.71 24.75
C PRO A 33 57.78 7.43 24.31
N GLN A 34 58.29 6.71 23.31
CA GLN A 34 57.57 5.72 22.48
C GLN A 34 58.04 4.25 22.67
N GLN A 35 57.16 3.31 22.28
CA GLN A 35 57.40 2.01 21.62
C GLN A 35 58.75 1.25 21.78
N GLN A 36 58.68 -0.02 22.21
CA GLN A 36 59.02 -1.27 21.44
C GLN A 36 59.05 -2.49 22.41
N GLN A 37 58.31 -3.58 22.16
CA GLN A 37 58.71 -4.81 21.44
C GLN A 37 60.00 -5.52 21.94
N GLN A 38 59.85 -6.72 22.52
CA GLN A 38 60.30 -8.02 21.93
C GLN A 38 59.93 -9.25 22.79
N GLN A 39 60.08 -10.46 22.24
CA GLN A 39 59.88 -11.77 22.89
C GLN A 39 61.16 -12.63 22.84
N VAL A 40 61.66 -13.09 24.00
CA VAL A 40 62.65 -14.19 24.21
C VAL A 40 62.44 -14.73 25.64
N GLY A 41 62.65 -16.01 26.01
CA GLY A 41 62.88 -17.23 25.23
C GLY A 41 63.68 -18.31 26.00
N TYR A 42 63.57 -19.58 25.56
CA TYR A 42 64.45 -20.74 25.84
C TYR A 42 64.60 -21.36 27.27
N GLN A 43 64.29 -22.68 27.35
CA GLN A 43 64.94 -23.80 28.10
C GLN A 43 65.26 -23.68 29.63
N GLY A 44 65.10 -24.72 30.48
CA GLY A 44 64.52 -26.07 30.31
C GLY A 44 64.80 -27.08 31.46
N ARG A 45 64.00 -28.16 31.55
CA ARG A 45 64.13 -29.46 32.30
C ARG A 45 64.37 -29.52 33.83
N GLY A 46 63.50 -30.30 34.52
CA GLY A 46 63.69 -30.96 35.84
C GLY A 46 62.33 -31.27 36.51
N GLN A 47 61.77 -32.49 36.49
CA GLN A 47 61.99 -33.73 37.29
C GLN A 47 61.49 -33.71 38.76
N GLY A 48 60.77 -34.79 39.17
CA GLY A 48 60.12 -34.98 40.49
C GLY A 48 58.64 -34.51 40.53
N GLY A 49 57.70 -35.11 41.28
CA GLY A 49 57.71 -36.33 42.13
C GLY A 49 56.27 -36.69 42.59
N TYR A 50 56.01 -37.92 43.04
CA TYR A 50 54.67 -38.45 43.38
C TYR A 50 54.24 -38.25 44.85
N GLN A 51 52.94 -38.01 45.10
CA GLN A 51 52.10 -38.54 46.21
C GLN A 51 50.65 -37.96 46.15
N GLY A 52 49.56 -38.63 46.58
CA GLY A 52 49.42 -40.06 46.91
C GLY A 52 48.46 -40.43 48.07
N ARG A 53 47.13 -40.28 47.95
CA ARG A 53 46.04 -40.89 48.78
C ARG A 53 44.65 -40.48 48.25
N GLY A 54 43.56 -41.26 48.33
CA GLY A 54 43.43 -42.70 48.63
C GLY A 54 42.09 -43.09 49.31
N GLN A 55 41.39 -44.11 48.78
CA GLN A 55 40.22 -44.84 49.37
C GLN A 55 38.90 -44.04 49.52
N GLN A 56 37.68 -44.57 49.32
CA GLN A 56 37.10 -45.89 48.93
C GLN A 56 35.81 -45.58 48.07
N GLY A 57 35.03 -46.47 47.44
CA GLY A 57 34.98 -47.95 47.33
C GLY A 57 33.51 -48.44 47.44
N GLY A 58 32.92 -49.32 46.61
CA GLY A 58 33.39 -49.95 45.37
C GLY A 58 32.79 -51.36 45.11
N TYR A 59 31.81 -51.50 44.20
CA TYR A 59 31.34 -52.76 43.56
C TYR A 59 30.82 -52.42 42.13
N GLN A 60 31.33 -53.00 41.04
CA GLN A 60 30.91 -54.26 40.37
C GLN A 60 29.42 -54.30 39.92
N GLY A 61 29.05 -54.74 38.71
CA GLY A 61 29.84 -55.15 37.54
C GLY A 61 29.07 -56.09 36.57
N GLY A 62 29.45 -56.17 35.29
CA GLY A 62 28.84 -57.07 34.26
C GLY A 62 27.99 -56.32 33.22
N GLN A 63 28.29 -56.40 31.91
CA GLN A 63 27.87 -57.44 30.93
C GLN A 63 26.37 -57.37 30.57
N GLY A 64 25.94 -57.42 29.30
CA GLY A 64 26.65 -57.49 28.00
C GLY A 64 25.66 -57.81 26.86
N GLY A 65 26.02 -57.63 25.58
CA GLY A 65 25.17 -58.05 24.45
C GLY A 65 25.46 -57.40 23.09
N TYR A 66 25.50 -58.22 22.04
CA TYR A 66 25.67 -57.85 20.62
C TYR A 66 24.54 -58.50 19.78
N GLN A 67 24.44 -58.08 18.50
CA GLN A 67 23.72 -58.73 17.37
C GLN A 67 22.17 -58.72 17.34
N GLY A 68 21.65 -58.86 16.11
CA GLY A 68 20.22 -59.04 15.79
C GLY A 68 19.44 -57.73 15.55
N GLY A 69 18.88 -57.42 14.38
CA GLY A 69 18.94 -58.07 13.06
C GLY A 69 17.56 -58.53 12.55
N GLN A 70 17.18 -58.08 11.34
CA GLN A 70 15.89 -58.36 10.66
C GLN A 70 14.66 -57.73 11.38
N GLY A 71 13.52 -57.48 10.72
CA GLY A 71 13.22 -57.52 9.28
C GLY A 71 11.73 -57.32 8.98
N GLY A 72 11.39 -57.10 7.70
CA GLY A 72 10.03 -57.17 7.15
C GLY A 72 9.19 -55.89 7.27
N TYR A 73 8.71 -55.21 6.23
CA TYR A 73 8.07 -55.56 4.95
C TYR A 73 6.56 -55.89 4.99
N GLN A 74 5.84 -55.15 4.14
CA GLN A 74 4.65 -55.54 3.38
C GLN A 74 3.33 -55.75 4.15
N GLY A 75 2.17 -55.68 3.49
CA GLY A 75 1.91 -55.33 2.08
C GLY A 75 0.48 -54.77 1.92
N GLY A 76 0.26 -53.76 1.07
CA GLY A 76 -0.17 -53.97 -0.32
C GLY A 76 -1.65 -53.50 -0.45
N GLN A 77 -2.27 -53.29 -1.61
CA GLN A 77 -1.89 -53.22 -3.04
C GLN A 77 -2.68 -52.01 -3.62
N GLY A 78 -2.58 -51.51 -4.86
CA GLY A 78 -1.87 -51.88 -6.09
C GLY A 78 -2.77 -51.56 -7.31
N GLY A 79 -2.20 -51.02 -8.40
CA GLY A 79 -2.97 -50.60 -9.61
C GLY A 79 -3.77 -49.29 -9.42
N TYR A 80 -4.21 -48.56 -10.46
CA TYR A 80 -4.05 -48.69 -11.93
C TYR A 80 -3.79 -47.25 -12.48
N GLN A 81 -3.12 -46.94 -13.60
CA GLN A 81 -3.44 -47.23 -15.02
C GLN A 81 -4.92 -46.95 -15.40
N GLY A 82 -5.28 -46.47 -16.59
CA GLY A 82 -4.52 -46.06 -17.78
C GLY A 82 -5.44 -46.04 -19.02
N GLY A 83 -5.17 -45.20 -20.04
CA GLY A 83 -6.03 -45.03 -21.23
C GLY A 83 -7.15 -43.98 -21.04
N GLN A 84 -7.55 -43.12 -21.97
CA GLN A 84 -7.69 -43.14 -23.46
C GLN A 84 -8.98 -43.78 -24.01
N GLY A 85 -9.64 -43.04 -24.93
CA GLY A 85 -10.54 -43.57 -25.96
C GLY A 85 -12.04 -43.34 -25.75
N GLY A 86 -12.80 -43.38 -26.86
CA GLY A 86 -14.25 -43.66 -26.85
C GLY A 86 -15.17 -42.52 -27.34
N TYR A 87 -15.60 -42.62 -28.60
CA TYR A 87 -16.67 -41.77 -29.19
C TYR A 87 -18.08 -42.36 -28.98
N GLN A 88 -19.09 -41.52 -29.24
CA GLN A 88 -20.44 -41.85 -29.78
C GLN A 88 -21.49 -42.62 -28.94
N GLY A 89 -22.68 -42.02 -28.89
CA GLY A 89 -23.95 -42.68 -29.29
C GLY A 89 -24.89 -43.19 -28.18
N GLY A 90 -26.20 -43.11 -28.42
CA GLY A 90 -27.21 -43.90 -27.69
C GLY A 90 -28.34 -43.13 -26.98
N GLN A 91 -29.47 -42.97 -27.67
CA GLN A 91 -30.83 -42.80 -27.13
C GLN A 91 -31.69 -43.94 -27.73
N PRO A 92 -32.95 -44.23 -27.30
CA PRO A 92 -33.69 -43.87 -26.07
C PRO A 92 -34.56 -45.05 -25.50
N GLN A 93 -35.57 -44.71 -24.68
CA GLN A 93 -36.84 -45.44 -24.41
C GLN A 93 -36.94 -46.61 -23.40
N GLY A 94 -38.15 -46.72 -22.79
CA GLY A 94 -38.68 -47.87 -22.04
C GLY A 94 -38.54 -47.81 -20.49
N GLY A 95 -39.58 -48.00 -19.66
CA GLY A 95 -41.03 -47.92 -19.88
C GLY A 95 -41.90 -48.91 -19.07
N ARG A 96 -42.63 -48.42 -18.03
CA ARG A 96 -43.54 -49.19 -17.13
C ARG A 96 -42.77 -50.18 -16.23
N GLY A 97 -43.07 -50.41 -14.94
CA GLY A 97 -44.31 -50.77 -14.22
C GLY A 97 -43.91 -52.01 -13.35
N TRP A 98 -44.22 -52.14 -12.06
CA TRP A 98 -45.52 -52.39 -11.43
C TRP A 98 -45.48 -52.06 -9.92
N ALA A 99 -46.59 -52.25 -9.19
CA ALA A 99 -46.75 -51.94 -7.75
C ALA A 99 -47.43 -53.08 -6.94
N GLN A 100 -47.71 -52.82 -5.65
CA GLN A 100 -48.21 -53.72 -4.57
C GLN A 100 -47.10 -54.48 -3.78
N ARG A 101 -47.26 -54.88 -2.49
CA ARG A 101 -48.47 -54.99 -1.64
C ARG A 101 -48.16 -54.99 -0.10
N GLY A 102 -49.04 -54.42 0.74
CA GLY A 102 -49.13 -54.61 2.23
C GLY A 102 -48.02 -53.93 3.08
N GLY A 103 -48.16 -53.65 4.40
CA GLY A 103 -49.22 -53.78 5.42
C GLY A 103 -48.62 -53.46 6.83
N TYR A 104 -49.31 -53.35 7.98
CA TYR A 104 -50.76 -53.30 8.29
C TYR A 104 -51.00 -52.86 9.79
N GLY A 105 -51.85 -51.86 10.06
CA GLY A 105 -52.49 -51.58 11.38
C GLY A 105 -51.69 -50.78 12.45
N GLY A 106 -52.31 -50.16 13.47
CA GLY A 106 -53.76 -49.91 13.72
C GLY A 106 -54.08 -49.33 15.13
N GLY A 107 -55.16 -48.52 15.27
CA GLY A 107 -55.62 -47.86 16.53
C GLY A 107 -54.89 -46.55 16.88
N GLY A 108 -55.40 -45.57 17.65
CA GLY A 108 -56.63 -45.36 18.45
C GLY A 108 -56.27 -44.59 19.74
N SER A 109 -56.96 -43.57 20.28
CA SER A 109 -58.30 -43.00 20.06
C SER A 109 -58.39 -41.50 20.49
N GLN A 110 -59.61 -40.92 20.46
CA GLN A 110 -60.00 -39.52 20.78
C GLN A 110 -59.80 -39.13 22.30
N ARG A 111 -60.09 -37.93 22.85
CA ARG A 111 -61.09 -36.86 22.53
C ARG A 111 -60.94 -35.59 23.43
N GLY A 112 -61.24 -34.38 22.91
CA GLY A 112 -61.61 -33.15 23.67
C GLY A 112 -60.48 -32.40 24.44
N GLY A 113 -60.60 -31.11 24.78
CA GLY A 113 -61.64 -30.10 24.47
C GLY A 113 -61.28 -28.68 24.97
N ASP A 114 -61.88 -27.66 24.34
CA ASP A 114 -61.81 -26.20 24.63
C ASP A 114 -63.01 -25.75 25.54
N PRO A 115 -63.20 -24.46 25.94
CA PRO A 115 -62.32 -23.28 25.98
C PRO A 115 -62.47 -22.43 27.30
N GLN A 116 -61.95 -21.17 27.30
CA GLN A 116 -62.50 -19.92 27.90
C GLN A 116 -61.63 -19.08 28.87
N GLN A 117 -62.00 -17.79 28.95
CA GLN A 117 -61.30 -16.60 29.47
C GLN A 117 -61.70 -16.28 30.92
N TYR A 118 -60.96 -15.40 31.62
CA TYR A 118 -61.46 -14.06 32.03
C TYR A 118 -60.37 -13.13 32.65
N HIS A 119 -60.75 -11.89 32.98
CA HIS A 119 -59.92 -10.77 33.46
C HIS A 119 -59.46 -10.83 34.94
N GLY A 120 -58.40 -10.08 35.27
CA GLY A 120 -58.04 -9.67 36.64
C GLY A 120 -56.98 -8.53 36.67
N GLY A 121 -57.09 -7.59 37.60
CA GLY A 121 -56.21 -6.40 37.74
C GLY A 121 -55.26 -6.43 38.96
N PRO A 122 -54.42 -5.38 39.16
CA PRO A 122 -53.37 -5.32 40.20
C PRO A 122 -53.87 -4.68 41.53
N PRO A 123 -53.08 -4.66 42.63
CA PRO A 123 -52.14 -3.53 42.84
C PRO A 123 -50.87 -3.79 43.72
N ASP A 124 -50.07 -2.73 43.87
CA ASP A 124 -49.24 -2.30 45.03
C ASP A 124 -47.84 -2.88 45.40
N GLN A 125 -47.09 -1.99 46.09
CA GLN A 125 -45.73 -2.16 46.65
C GLN A 125 -45.77 -2.43 48.17
N PRO A 126 -44.63 -2.76 48.81
CA PRO A 126 -43.97 -1.71 49.60
C PRO A 126 -42.42 -1.70 49.57
N GLN A 127 -41.82 -0.67 50.18
CA GLN A 127 -40.37 -0.46 50.30
C GLN A 127 -39.75 -1.12 51.55
N GLN A 128 -38.45 -1.46 51.53
CA GLN A 128 -37.59 -1.45 52.73
C GLN A 128 -36.06 -1.44 52.43
N ARG A 129 -35.26 -1.13 53.46
CA ARG A 129 -33.78 -1.04 53.56
C ARG A 129 -33.36 -1.63 54.93
N PRO A 130 -32.05 -1.74 55.30
CA PRO A 130 -30.84 -2.19 54.60
C PRO A 130 -30.38 -3.54 55.25
N PRO A 131 -29.11 -3.90 55.65
CA PRO A 131 -28.04 -3.11 56.33
C PRO A 131 -26.58 -3.38 55.84
N ARG A 132 -25.56 -3.01 56.64
CA ARG A 132 -24.12 -3.27 56.44
C ARG A 132 -23.69 -4.62 57.05
N GLY A 133 -22.61 -5.23 56.56
CA GLY A 133 -22.12 -6.55 56.99
C GLY A 133 -20.83 -6.59 57.83
N SER A 134 -20.28 -7.79 58.03
CA SER A 134 -19.05 -8.12 58.76
C SER A 134 -18.42 -9.45 58.26
N ALA A 135 -17.13 -9.70 58.55
CA ALA A 135 -16.36 -10.93 58.21
C ALA A 135 -16.56 -12.05 59.28
N PRO A 136 -15.85 -13.22 59.36
CA PRO A 136 -14.56 -13.70 58.78
C PRO A 136 -14.75 -15.02 57.95
N PRO A 137 -13.85 -16.05 57.80
CA PRO A 137 -12.46 -16.27 58.22
C PRO A 137 -11.45 -16.72 57.11
N GLN A 138 -10.99 -17.99 57.08
CA GLN A 138 -9.69 -18.41 56.49
C GLN A 138 -9.65 -19.77 55.74
N ARG A 139 -8.90 -19.77 54.61
CA ARG A 139 -7.91 -20.76 54.10
C ARG A 139 -8.06 -22.30 54.30
N ARG A 140 -8.23 -23.01 53.18
CA ARG A 140 -7.32 -24.01 52.53
C ARG A 140 -8.13 -24.75 51.43
N GLY A 141 -7.59 -25.22 50.29
CA GLY A 141 -6.29 -25.03 49.66
C GLY A 141 -6.12 -26.04 48.50
N GLY A 142 -5.91 -25.58 47.26
CA GLY A 142 -5.77 -26.46 46.10
C GLY A 142 -5.29 -25.71 44.85
N SER A 143 -4.26 -26.23 44.17
CA SER A 143 -3.49 -25.51 43.16
C SER A 143 -3.58 -26.15 41.77
N GLY A 144 -4.05 -25.38 40.78
CA GLY A 144 -4.01 -25.71 39.36
C GLY A 144 -3.72 -24.45 38.51
N PRO A 145 -3.04 -24.56 37.35
CA PRO A 145 -2.43 -23.40 36.70
C PRO A 145 -3.43 -22.49 35.96
N GLN A 146 -3.22 -21.18 36.11
CA GLN A 146 -4.02 -20.14 35.43
C GLN A 146 -3.50 -19.88 34.01
N TYR A 147 -4.34 -20.09 32.99
CA TYR A 147 -4.12 -19.54 31.65
C TYR A 147 -4.96 -18.27 31.45
N ALA A 148 -4.29 -17.12 31.26
CA ALA A 148 -4.95 -15.83 31.10
C ALA A 148 -5.62 -15.71 29.71
N GLY A 149 -6.95 -15.77 29.67
CA GLY A 149 -7.74 -15.69 28.44
C GLY A 149 -7.81 -14.30 27.81
N GLY A 150 -6.89 -13.99 26.89
CA GLY A 150 -6.95 -12.78 26.06
C GLY A 150 -7.94 -12.91 24.89
N PRO A 151 -8.91 -11.99 24.70
CA PRO A 151 -9.82 -12.03 23.56
C PRO A 151 -9.09 -11.69 22.26
N SER A 152 -9.12 -12.61 21.29
CA SER A 152 -8.40 -12.50 20.01
C SER A 152 -9.37 -12.28 18.85
N ARG A 153 -9.17 -11.20 18.06
CA ARG A 153 -9.87 -10.97 16.79
C ARG A 153 -9.08 -10.06 15.83
N PRO A 154 -9.26 -10.19 14.49
CA PRO A 154 -8.44 -9.49 13.50
C PRO A 154 -9.22 -8.43 12.68
N PRO A 155 -8.51 -7.55 11.97
CA PRO A 155 -8.92 -7.03 10.66
C PRO A 155 -8.38 -7.90 9.51
N VAL A 156 -8.90 -7.70 8.29
CA VAL A 156 -8.40 -8.35 7.05
C VAL A 156 -7.01 -7.81 6.70
N PRO A 157 -6.08 -8.60 6.11
CA PRO A 157 -4.80 -8.08 5.65
C PRO A 157 -4.99 -7.02 4.55
N GLU A 158 -4.61 -5.77 4.82
CA GLU A 158 -4.37 -4.78 3.76
C GLU A 158 -3.16 -5.28 2.93
N LEU A 159 -3.42 -5.74 1.71
CA LEU A 159 -2.38 -6.23 0.80
C LEU A 159 -1.51 -5.05 0.32
N TYR A 160 -0.31 -4.93 0.90
CA TYR A 160 0.66 -3.86 0.61
C TYR A 160 1.07 -3.81 -0.87
N GLN A 161 0.35 -3.04 -1.69
CA GLN A 161 0.82 -2.62 -3.01
C GLN A 161 1.94 -1.58 -2.84
N ALA A 162 3.19 -1.99 -3.07
CA ALA A 162 4.37 -1.15 -2.97
C ALA A 162 4.61 -0.30 -4.23
N THR A 163 3.67 0.60 -4.52
CA THR A 163 3.74 1.53 -5.67
C THR A 163 4.22 2.92 -5.24
N GLN A 164 5.50 3.20 -5.45
CA GLN A 164 5.95 4.56 -5.80
C GLN A 164 6.11 4.58 -7.32
N ALA A 165 5.40 5.46 -8.02
CA ALA A 165 5.60 5.64 -9.45
C ALA A 165 6.99 6.27 -9.71
N PRO A 166 7.77 5.78 -10.69
CA PRO A 166 8.99 6.45 -11.09
C PRO A 166 8.62 7.75 -11.82
N GLN A 167 8.90 8.90 -11.20
CA GLN A 167 8.72 10.21 -11.84
C GLN A 167 9.54 10.26 -13.15
N GLN A 168 8.85 10.37 -14.27
CA GLN A 168 9.43 10.82 -15.53
C GLN A 168 9.51 12.37 -15.49
N PRO A 169 10.59 12.99 -15.97
CA PRO A 169 10.62 14.44 -16.14
C PRO A 169 9.61 14.84 -17.22
N VAL A 170 8.96 15.99 -17.04
CA VAL A 170 8.01 16.53 -18.02
C VAL A 170 8.77 16.95 -19.27
N ALA A 171 8.55 16.24 -20.38
CA ALA A 171 8.97 16.72 -21.70
C ALA A 171 8.05 17.86 -22.11
N ALA A 172 8.62 19.04 -22.40
CA ALA A 172 7.87 20.17 -22.92
C ALA A 172 7.42 19.88 -24.36
N LEU A 173 6.15 19.54 -24.54
CA LEU A 173 5.53 19.44 -25.86
C LEU A 173 5.35 20.85 -26.45
N GLN A 174 6.05 21.13 -27.54
CA GLN A 174 5.79 22.33 -28.35
C GLN A 174 4.46 22.17 -29.10
N PRO A 175 3.66 23.24 -29.25
CA PRO A 175 2.38 23.16 -29.93
C PRO A 175 2.57 23.05 -31.45
N THR A 176 2.02 22.01 -32.06
CA THR A 176 1.91 21.85 -33.52
C THR A 176 0.55 22.36 -34.01
N SER A 177 0.55 23.36 -34.88
CA SER A 177 -0.65 23.91 -35.50
C SER A 177 -1.36 22.90 -36.42
N PRO A 178 -2.70 22.95 -36.55
CA PRO A 178 -3.44 22.11 -37.50
C PRO A 178 -3.27 22.63 -38.93
N GLY A 179 -3.07 21.72 -39.88
CA GLY A 179 -3.04 21.99 -41.32
C GLY A 179 -3.70 20.84 -42.08
N THR A 180 -4.55 21.18 -43.06
CA THR A 180 -5.36 20.21 -43.83
C THR A 180 -4.80 20.05 -45.25
N SER A 181 -5.14 18.92 -45.88
CA SER A 181 -5.15 18.65 -47.33
C SER A 181 -3.87 18.14 -48.03
N VAL A 182 -4.03 16.93 -48.60
CA VAL A 182 -3.81 16.58 -50.03
C VAL A 182 -2.37 16.53 -50.59
N GLU A 183 -1.94 15.33 -51.02
CA GLU A 183 -0.87 15.09 -52.01
C GLU A 183 -1.37 15.55 -53.40
N VAL A 184 -0.61 16.02 -54.40
CA VAL A 184 0.72 15.65 -54.98
C VAL A 184 1.12 16.80 -55.96
N PRO A 185 2.28 16.81 -56.67
CA PRO A 185 3.65 16.33 -56.39
C PRO A 185 4.77 17.37 -56.71
N HIS A 186 6.04 16.94 -56.62
CA HIS A 186 7.27 17.41 -57.30
C HIS A 186 8.19 18.54 -56.74
N ALA A 187 9.47 18.13 -56.61
CA ALA A 187 10.73 18.81 -56.96
C ALA A 187 11.34 19.95 -56.09
N GLU A 188 12.58 19.71 -55.65
CA GLU A 188 13.83 20.51 -55.82
C GLU A 188 13.76 22.07 -55.88
N SER A 189 14.70 22.85 -55.30
CA SER A 189 15.88 22.60 -54.44
C SER A 189 16.45 23.94 -53.88
N SER A 190 17.38 23.88 -52.91
CA SER A 190 18.41 24.90 -52.58
C SER A 190 18.06 26.33 -52.08
N THR A 191 18.15 26.50 -50.74
CA THR A 191 18.91 27.56 -49.98
C THR A 191 18.49 29.06 -49.87
N LYS A 192 18.72 29.57 -48.62
CA LYS A 192 18.98 30.98 -48.15
C LYS A 192 17.78 31.94 -47.95
N GLN A 193 17.54 32.45 -46.72
CA GLN A 193 18.07 33.69 -46.04
C GLN A 193 17.51 35.02 -46.65
N MET A 194 17.10 36.07 -45.90
CA MET A 194 16.94 36.34 -44.45
C MET A 194 16.12 37.65 -44.21
N LEU A 195 15.67 37.88 -42.96
CA LEU A 195 15.30 39.19 -42.32
C LEU A 195 14.02 39.98 -42.72
N GLU A 196 13.49 40.70 -41.70
CA GLU A 196 12.64 41.93 -41.70
C GLU A 196 11.25 41.93 -42.42
N GLY A 197 10.27 42.77 -42.05
CA GLY A 197 10.10 43.61 -40.85
C GLY A 197 8.98 44.69 -40.93
N SER A 198 8.23 44.89 -39.82
CA SER A 198 7.43 46.10 -39.47
C SER A 198 6.14 46.48 -40.28
N ALA A 199 5.44 47.53 -39.80
CA ALA A 199 4.20 48.20 -40.29
C ALA A 199 2.89 47.34 -40.29
N GLU A 200 1.84 47.63 -39.49
CA GLU A 200 0.96 48.82 -39.35
C GLU A 200 -0.19 48.89 -40.39
N GLN A 201 -1.39 49.47 -40.16
CA GLN A 201 -2.21 49.82 -38.99
C GLN A 201 -3.46 50.57 -39.53
N PHE A 202 -4.47 49.85 -40.02
CA PHE A 202 -5.77 50.39 -40.43
C PHE A 202 -6.87 49.38 -40.04
N GLN A 203 -8.07 49.73 -39.55
CA GLN A 203 -8.67 51.04 -39.27
C GLN A 203 -9.74 50.90 -38.15
N LYS A 204 -9.98 51.94 -37.34
CA LYS A 204 -11.18 52.07 -36.47
C LYS A 204 -12.26 52.90 -37.22
N LEU A 205 -13.57 52.92 -36.95
CA LEU A 205 -14.44 52.40 -35.87
C LEU A 205 -15.80 51.96 -36.49
N SER A 206 -16.59 51.13 -35.79
CA SER A 206 -18.05 51.38 -35.64
C SER A 206 -18.73 50.52 -34.54
N VAL A 207 -19.49 51.20 -33.66
CA VAL A 207 -20.62 50.75 -32.82
C VAL A 207 -20.43 49.56 -31.84
N GLN A 208 -20.89 49.75 -30.60
CA GLN A 208 -20.95 48.74 -29.54
C GLN A 208 -22.32 48.03 -29.51
N GLN A 209 -22.31 46.74 -29.18
CA GLN A 209 -23.37 46.09 -28.39
C GLN A 209 -22.71 45.28 -27.28
N GLU A 210 -23.13 45.49 -26.04
CA GLU A 210 -22.62 44.76 -24.88
C GLU A 210 -23.53 43.57 -24.56
N GLU A 211 -22.95 42.37 -24.50
CA GLU A 211 -23.54 41.15 -23.94
C GLU A 211 -22.60 40.61 -22.84
N PRO A 212 -23.11 39.92 -21.80
CA PRO A 212 -22.46 39.90 -20.50
C PRO A 212 -21.24 38.98 -20.40
N ASN A 213 -20.27 39.40 -19.57
CA ASN A 213 -19.01 38.70 -19.26
C ASN A 213 -19.21 37.22 -18.90
N GLN A 214 -18.94 36.32 -19.85
CA GLN A 214 -18.65 34.92 -19.54
C GLN A 214 -17.20 34.82 -19.04
N LEU A 215 -17.02 34.60 -17.73
CA LEU A 215 -15.72 34.33 -17.12
C LEU A 215 -15.19 32.97 -17.57
N ALA A 216 -14.47 32.96 -18.69
CA ALA A 216 -13.81 31.77 -19.22
C ALA A 216 -12.76 31.23 -18.22
N ALA A 217 -12.80 29.93 -17.95
CA ALA A 217 -11.80 29.26 -17.12
C ALA A 217 -10.41 29.36 -17.78
N PRO A 218 -9.35 29.77 -17.06
CA PRO A 218 -8.11 30.17 -17.71
C PRO A 218 -7.25 28.95 -18.11
N ALA A 219 -6.86 28.90 -19.37
CA ALA A 219 -6.17 27.76 -20.00
C ALA A 219 -4.68 27.59 -19.62
N SER A 220 -4.26 28.04 -18.43
CA SER A 220 -2.86 27.99 -17.98
C SER A 220 -2.73 27.52 -16.54
N SER A 221 -1.72 26.67 -16.28
CA SER A 221 -1.36 26.23 -14.93
C SER A 221 -0.85 27.36 -14.03
N LYS A 222 -0.42 28.49 -14.60
CA LYS A 222 0.06 29.67 -13.84
C LYS A 222 -1.06 30.55 -13.27
N SER A 223 -2.32 30.36 -13.69
CA SER A 223 -3.46 31.21 -13.28
C SER A 223 -4.36 30.60 -12.21
N MET A 224 -4.35 29.28 -12.02
CA MET A 224 -5.15 28.60 -10.99
C MET A 224 -4.32 28.43 -9.72
N ARG A 225 -4.63 29.22 -8.68
CA ARG A 225 -4.00 29.09 -7.35
C ARG A 225 -4.86 28.22 -6.44
N PHE A 226 -4.23 27.37 -5.63
CA PHE A 226 -4.90 26.64 -4.56
C PHE A 226 -5.40 27.61 -3.47
N PRO A 227 -6.47 27.26 -2.72
CA PRO A 227 -6.98 28.11 -1.65
C PRO A 227 -5.94 28.30 -0.55
N LEU A 228 -5.71 29.56 -0.19
CA LEU A 228 -4.95 29.90 1.02
C LEU A 228 -5.71 29.40 2.24
N ARG A 229 -4.96 29.00 3.28
CA ARG A 229 -5.53 28.54 4.54
C ARG A 229 -6.45 29.61 5.16
N PRO A 230 -7.75 29.32 5.39
CA PRO A 230 -8.71 30.31 5.91
C PRO A 230 -8.47 30.68 7.38
N GLY A 231 -7.75 29.83 8.12
CA GLY A 231 -7.37 30.05 9.51
C GLY A 231 -6.75 28.79 10.12
N LYS A 232 -6.41 28.85 11.41
CA LYS A 232 -6.15 27.64 12.22
C LYS A 232 -7.44 27.22 12.89
N GLY A 233 -7.71 25.93 12.99
CA GLY A 233 -8.83 25.43 13.76
C GLY A 233 -8.66 25.72 15.26
N SER A 234 -9.78 25.94 15.93
CA SER A 234 -9.90 26.25 17.34
C SER A 234 -10.58 25.13 18.15
N THR A 235 -11.35 24.28 17.47
CA THR A 235 -12.22 23.26 18.06
C THR A 235 -11.43 22.03 18.51
N GLY A 236 -11.83 21.46 19.65
CA GLY A 236 -11.22 20.27 20.25
C GLY A 236 -10.29 20.57 21.44
N GLU A 237 -9.95 19.53 22.22
CA GLU A 237 -9.04 19.65 23.36
C GLU A 237 -7.59 19.84 22.87
N ARG A 238 -6.90 20.90 23.31
CA ARG A 238 -5.53 21.19 22.87
C ARG A 238 -4.53 20.24 23.52
N CYS A 239 -3.68 19.61 22.71
CA CYS A 239 -2.62 18.72 23.17
C CYS A 239 -1.30 18.98 22.41
N ILE A 240 -0.21 18.38 22.88
CA ILE A 240 1.10 18.44 22.22
C ILE A 240 1.47 17.05 21.73
N VAL A 241 1.86 16.96 20.46
CA VAL A 241 2.34 15.75 19.80
C VAL A 241 3.74 15.97 19.22
N LYS A 242 4.51 14.90 19.09
CA LYS A 242 5.79 14.91 18.38
C LYS A 242 5.56 14.40 16.96
N ALA A 243 6.12 15.10 15.97
CA ALA A 243 6.15 14.62 14.59
C ALA A 243 7.54 14.10 14.23
N ASN A 244 7.62 13.12 13.32
CA ASN A 244 8.90 12.62 12.77
C ASN A 244 9.55 13.57 11.73
N HIS A 245 9.37 14.87 11.95
CA HIS A 245 9.97 15.96 11.21
C HIS A 245 11.09 16.58 12.06
N PHE A 246 12.25 16.77 11.46
CA PHE A 246 13.40 17.42 12.08
C PHE A 246 13.60 18.78 11.41
N PHE A 247 13.68 19.86 12.19
CA PHE A 247 13.90 21.20 11.64
C PHE A 247 15.22 21.25 10.85
N ALA A 248 15.17 21.81 9.64
CA ALA A 248 16.33 22.10 8.82
C ALA A 248 16.43 23.62 8.62
N GLU A 249 17.59 24.18 8.92
CA GLU A 249 17.89 25.59 8.70
C GLU A 249 18.10 25.85 7.21
N LEU A 250 17.68 27.02 6.73
CA LEU A 250 17.99 27.45 5.36
C LEU A 250 19.51 27.66 5.22
N PRO A 251 20.14 27.24 4.11
CA PRO A 251 21.57 27.48 3.91
C PRO A 251 21.85 28.90 3.43
N ASP A 252 22.88 29.54 3.98
CA ASP A 252 23.31 30.91 3.62
C ASP A 252 24.17 30.98 2.34
N LYS A 253 24.16 29.93 1.49
CA LYS A 253 25.09 29.76 0.37
C LYS A 253 24.38 29.60 -0.97
N ASP A 254 24.90 30.28 -1.99
CA ASP A 254 24.35 30.22 -3.35
C ASP A 254 24.45 28.83 -3.99
N LEU A 255 23.30 28.23 -4.28
CA LEU A 255 23.23 26.91 -4.91
C LEU A 255 23.28 27.02 -6.43
N HIS A 256 24.27 26.36 -7.04
CA HIS A 256 24.47 26.37 -8.48
C HIS A 256 24.19 24.98 -9.07
N GLN A 257 23.42 24.92 -10.17
CA GLN A 257 23.15 23.71 -10.94
C GLN A 257 24.01 23.67 -12.21
N TYR A 258 24.56 22.49 -12.48
CA TYR A 258 25.30 22.14 -13.68
C TYR A 258 24.69 20.92 -14.35
N ASP A 259 24.55 20.97 -15.66
CA ASP A 259 24.21 19.82 -16.47
C ASP A 259 25.46 18.97 -16.73
N VAL A 260 25.32 17.66 -16.60
CA VAL A 260 26.38 16.67 -16.79
C VAL A 260 26.01 15.71 -17.91
N THR A 261 26.89 15.61 -18.91
CA THR A 261 26.80 14.63 -19.98
C THR A 261 27.97 13.66 -19.86
N ILE A 262 27.68 12.38 -19.64
CA ILE A 262 28.65 11.28 -19.61
C ILE A 262 28.55 10.52 -20.93
N ASN A 263 29.66 10.44 -21.67
CA ASN A 263 29.79 9.64 -22.88
C ASN A 263 30.80 8.49 -22.66
N PRO A 264 30.47 7.23 -23.01
CA PRO A 264 29.17 6.76 -23.54
C PRO A 264 28.03 6.87 -22.52
N GLU A 265 26.78 7.08 -22.98
CA GLU A 265 25.63 7.22 -22.08
C GLU A 265 25.29 5.89 -21.40
N MET A 266 25.39 5.86 -20.07
CA MET A 266 25.18 4.66 -19.26
C MET A 266 23.84 4.72 -18.51
N GLN A 267 23.00 3.70 -18.73
CA GLN A 267 21.71 3.54 -18.04
C GLN A 267 21.86 3.27 -16.52
N SER A 268 23.05 2.86 -16.07
CA SER A 268 23.32 2.51 -14.68
C SER A 268 23.71 3.73 -13.85
N ARG A 269 22.79 4.22 -13.02
CA ARG A 269 23.07 5.32 -12.07
C ARG A 269 24.27 5.05 -11.15
N GLY A 270 24.54 3.78 -10.83
CA GLY A 270 25.69 3.39 -10.02
C GLY A 270 27.02 3.63 -10.73
N VAL A 271 27.11 3.31 -12.03
CA VAL A 271 28.29 3.62 -12.85
C VAL A 271 28.45 5.14 -12.98
N ASN A 272 27.35 5.87 -13.25
CA ASN A 272 27.39 7.33 -13.35
C ASN A 272 27.91 7.99 -12.06
N ARG A 273 27.51 7.48 -10.89
CA ARG A 273 28.02 7.92 -9.58
C ARG A 273 29.49 7.55 -9.37
N ALA A 274 29.93 6.36 -9.79
CA ALA A 274 31.35 5.98 -9.74
C ALA A 274 32.23 6.88 -10.62
N VAL A 275 31.78 7.21 -11.85
CA VAL A 275 32.46 8.16 -12.75
C VAL A 275 32.61 9.52 -12.06
N MET A 276 31.53 10.04 -11.46
CA MET A 276 31.57 11.34 -10.78
C MET A 276 32.40 11.31 -9.48
N ALA A 277 32.40 10.21 -8.72
CA ALA A 277 33.25 10.06 -7.54
C ALA A 277 34.74 10.05 -7.92
N GLN A 278 35.11 9.39 -9.02
CA GLN A 278 36.47 9.40 -9.55
C GLN A 278 36.85 10.80 -10.09
N LEU A 279 35.93 11.50 -10.75
CA LEU A 279 36.11 12.89 -11.18
C LEU A 279 36.39 13.81 -9.99
N VAL A 280 35.60 13.74 -8.93
CA VAL A 280 35.86 14.50 -7.69
C VAL A 280 37.21 14.12 -7.11
N THR A 281 37.57 12.84 -7.07
CA THR A 281 38.84 12.37 -6.50
C THR A 281 40.06 12.90 -7.27
N MET A 282 40.00 12.95 -8.61
CA MET A 282 41.08 13.47 -9.46
C MET A 282 41.14 15.00 -9.55
N TYR A 283 39.99 15.67 -9.57
CA TYR A 283 39.88 17.07 -10.03
C TYR A 283 39.38 18.06 -8.96
N ARG A 284 39.13 17.63 -7.72
CA ARG A 284 38.63 18.49 -6.63
C ARG A 284 39.51 19.72 -6.38
N ASP A 285 40.79 19.50 -6.06
CA ASP A 285 41.69 20.59 -5.68
C ASP A 285 42.11 21.47 -6.86
N THR A 286 42.13 20.92 -8.08
CA THR A 286 42.66 21.61 -9.26
C THR A 286 41.59 22.31 -10.12
N HIS A 287 40.40 21.73 -10.24
CA HIS A 287 39.37 22.19 -11.20
C HIS A 287 38.02 22.51 -10.55
N LEU A 288 37.64 21.85 -9.46
CA LEU A 288 36.36 22.13 -8.77
C LEU A 288 36.49 23.23 -7.70
N GLY A 289 37.70 23.76 -7.49
CA GLY A 289 37.97 24.79 -6.48
C GLY A 289 37.78 24.28 -5.06
N LYS A 290 38.23 23.05 -4.78
CA LYS A 290 38.11 22.32 -3.50
C LYS A 290 36.69 21.95 -3.06
N ARG A 291 35.67 22.37 -3.81
CA ARG A 291 34.26 22.10 -3.52
C ARG A 291 33.91 20.62 -3.58
N LEU A 292 32.85 20.23 -2.86
CA LEU A 292 32.28 18.89 -2.87
C LEU A 292 30.90 18.89 -3.56
N PRO A 293 30.81 18.51 -4.85
CA PRO A 293 29.54 18.53 -5.57
C PRO A 293 28.63 17.34 -5.20
N ALA A 294 27.31 17.57 -5.19
CA ALA A 294 26.30 16.51 -5.06
C ALA A 294 25.69 16.19 -6.43
N TYR A 295 25.39 14.92 -6.72
CA TYR A 295 24.99 14.48 -8.06
C TYR A 295 23.71 13.65 -8.03
N ASP A 296 22.78 13.83 -8.98
CA ASP A 296 21.53 13.06 -9.01
C ASP A 296 21.76 11.57 -9.42
N GLY A 297 22.81 11.32 -10.22
CA GLY A 297 23.12 10.01 -10.81
C GLY A 297 22.71 9.87 -12.29
N ARG A 298 22.31 10.96 -12.95
CA ARG A 298 21.92 11.00 -14.37
C ARG A 298 22.54 12.18 -15.13
N LYS A 299 22.14 13.41 -14.78
CA LYS A 299 22.40 14.63 -15.57
C LYS A 299 22.52 15.92 -14.75
N SER A 300 22.22 15.93 -13.45
CA SER A 300 22.23 17.18 -12.66
C SER A 300 23.20 17.13 -11.49
N LEU A 301 24.12 18.08 -11.46
CA LEU A 301 25.19 18.26 -10.48
C LEU A 301 25.02 19.61 -9.78
N TYR A 302 25.29 19.65 -8.48
CA TYR A 302 25.03 20.81 -7.64
C TYR A 302 26.27 21.19 -6.83
N THR A 303 26.50 22.49 -6.64
CA THR A 303 27.58 23.02 -5.78
C THR A 303 27.16 24.20 -4.91
N ALA A 304 27.84 24.33 -3.77
CA ALA A 304 27.82 25.52 -2.94
C ALA A 304 28.78 26.59 -3.52
N GLY A 305 28.21 27.55 -4.25
CA GLY A 305 28.93 28.56 -5.04
C GLY A 305 29.41 28.05 -6.39
N ALA A 306 29.77 29.00 -7.28
CA ALA A 306 30.14 28.72 -8.66
C ALA A 306 31.47 27.97 -8.81
N LEU A 307 31.49 26.95 -9.69
CA LEU A 307 32.70 26.36 -10.24
C LEU A 307 33.51 27.39 -11.05
N PRO A 308 34.85 27.28 -11.14
CA PRO A 308 35.71 28.23 -11.84
C PRO A 308 35.66 28.11 -13.39
N PHE A 309 34.56 27.58 -13.94
CA PHE A 309 34.32 27.44 -15.37
C PHE A 309 32.81 27.40 -15.66
N ALA A 310 32.40 27.95 -16.81
CA ALA A 310 31.02 27.87 -17.30
C ALA A 310 30.74 26.55 -18.06
N SER A 311 31.76 25.96 -18.68
CA SER A 311 31.72 24.63 -19.30
C SER A 311 33.11 24.02 -19.29
N LYS A 312 33.25 22.73 -18.94
CA LYS A 312 34.52 22.00 -19.04
C LYS A 312 34.34 20.52 -19.29
N GLU A 313 35.26 19.95 -20.05
CA GLU A 313 35.37 18.52 -20.33
C GLU A 313 36.45 17.87 -19.46
N PHE A 314 36.16 16.66 -18.99
CA PHE A 314 37.03 15.80 -18.18
C PHE A 314 37.08 14.41 -18.82
N LYS A 315 38.24 13.75 -18.74
CA LYS A 315 38.41 12.35 -19.12
C LYS A 315 38.58 11.53 -17.84
N ILE A 316 37.75 10.52 -17.65
CA ILE A 316 37.70 9.70 -16.45
C ILE A 316 37.81 8.23 -16.84
N THR A 317 38.97 7.63 -16.57
CA THR A 317 39.15 6.19 -16.70
C THR A 317 38.61 5.50 -15.46
N LEU A 318 37.65 4.58 -15.63
CA LEU A 318 37.27 3.62 -14.58
C LEU A 318 37.85 2.25 -14.90
N LEU A 319 38.32 1.57 -13.85
CA LEU A 319 38.61 0.14 -13.88
C LEU A 319 37.30 -0.64 -13.71
N ASP A 320 37.01 -1.55 -14.64
CA ASP A 320 35.81 -2.40 -14.54
C ASP A 320 35.85 -3.37 -13.36
N GLU A 321 34.77 -3.39 -12.57
CA GLU A 321 34.32 -4.65 -11.96
C GLU A 321 33.97 -5.63 -13.10
N ASP A 322 34.39 -6.89 -12.96
CA ASP A 322 34.36 -7.86 -14.05
C ASP A 322 32.93 -8.29 -14.46
N ASP A 323 32.40 -7.57 -15.46
CA ASP A 323 31.01 -7.56 -15.97
C ASP A 323 30.56 -8.84 -16.71
N GLY A 324 31.29 -9.96 -16.56
CA GLY A 324 30.90 -11.28 -17.08
C GLY A 324 31.24 -11.56 -18.55
N SER A 325 31.75 -10.58 -19.30
CA SER A 325 31.84 -10.57 -20.77
C SER A 325 32.91 -11.47 -21.41
N GLY A 326 33.90 -11.93 -20.64
CA GLY A 326 35.04 -12.72 -21.14
C GLY A 326 36.33 -11.93 -21.33
N SER A 327 36.29 -10.60 -21.41
CA SER A 327 37.50 -9.77 -21.51
C SER A 327 38.28 -9.72 -20.18
N THR A 328 39.55 -9.33 -20.29
CA THR A 328 40.35 -8.77 -19.18
C THR A 328 39.64 -7.57 -18.54
N ARG A 329 40.11 -7.12 -17.36
CA ARG A 329 39.73 -5.81 -16.80
C ARG A 329 39.98 -4.74 -17.85
N ARG A 330 38.91 -4.17 -18.39
CA ARG A 330 39.00 -3.06 -19.33
C ARG A 330 38.95 -1.76 -18.55
N GLU A 331 39.90 -0.90 -18.85
CA GLU A 331 39.79 0.51 -18.56
C GLU A 331 38.70 1.07 -19.49
N ARG A 332 37.61 1.57 -18.91
CA ARG A 332 36.56 2.27 -19.62
C ARG A 332 36.77 3.77 -19.43
N ASP A 333 37.17 4.43 -20.51
CA ASP A 333 37.26 5.89 -20.56
C ASP A 333 35.88 6.52 -20.73
N PHE A 334 35.55 7.44 -19.82
CA PHE A 334 34.35 8.26 -19.87
C PHE A 334 34.71 9.72 -20.13
N LYS A 335 34.11 10.29 -21.17
CA LYS A 335 34.16 11.73 -21.47
C LYS A 335 33.01 12.41 -20.74
N VAL A 336 33.32 13.18 -19.70
CA VAL A 336 32.36 13.88 -18.84
C VAL A 336 32.40 15.37 -19.16
N VAL A 337 31.29 15.93 -19.61
CA VAL A 337 31.14 17.38 -19.83
C VAL A 337 30.24 17.95 -18.73
N ILE A 338 30.73 18.96 -18.02
CA ILE A 338 30.01 19.70 -16.98
C ILE A 338 29.78 21.12 -17.48
N LYS A 339 28.52 21.55 -17.61
CA LYS A 339 28.12 22.88 -18.09
C LYS A 339 27.20 23.57 -17.09
N PHE A 340 27.38 24.86 -16.84
CA PHE A 340 26.47 25.66 -16.00
C PHE A 340 25.06 25.73 -16.61
N ALA A 341 24.04 25.56 -15.76
CA ALA A 341 22.63 25.55 -16.15
C ALA A 341 21.82 26.67 -15.46
N SER A 342 21.78 26.70 -14.13
CA SER A 342 21.03 27.72 -13.36
C SER A 342 21.63 27.97 -11.97
N ARG A 343 21.18 29.05 -11.31
CA ARG A 343 21.38 29.31 -9.87
C ARG A 343 20.03 29.18 -9.20
N ALA A 344 19.91 28.30 -8.20
CA ALA A 344 18.65 28.09 -7.49
C ALA A 344 18.44 29.19 -6.43
N ASP A 345 17.27 29.83 -6.49
CA ASP A 345 16.95 30.99 -5.65
C ASP A 345 16.50 30.57 -4.24
N LEU A 346 17.40 30.74 -3.27
CA LEU A 346 17.11 30.54 -1.85
C LEU A 346 16.38 31.72 -1.19
N HIS A 347 16.43 32.92 -1.77
CA HIS A 347 15.69 34.08 -1.25
C HIS A 347 14.19 33.89 -1.52
N HIS A 348 13.83 33.48 -2.74
CA HIS A 348 12.48 33.03 -3.10
C HIS A 348 12.03 31.86 -2.19
N LEU A 349 12.89 30.89 -1.88
CA LEU A 349 12.54 29.81 -0.95
C LEU A 349 12.25 30.35 0.47
N GLY A 350 13.02 31.33 0.94
CA GLY A 350 12.75 32.04 2.19
C GLY A 350 11.42 32.81 2.19
N LEU A 351 11.12 33.53 1.11
CA LEU A 351 9.85 34.26 0.94
C LEU A 351 8.64 33.32 0.89
N PHE A 352 8.76 32.18 0.21
CA PHE A 352 7.76 31.14 0.14
C PHE A 352 7.50 30.48 1.51
N LEU A 353 8.56 30.13 2.24
CA LEU A 353 8.45 29.58 3.60
C LEU A 353 7.88 30.59 4.61
N ALA A 354 8.13 31.89 4.40
CA ALA A 354 7.52 32.98 5.14
C ALA A 354 6.08 33.31 4.70
N GLY A 355 5.51 32.56 3.74
CA GLY A 355 4.15 32.75 3.23
C GLY A 355 3.94 34.03 2.40
N ARG A 356 5.02 34.74 2.05
CA ARG A 356 4.97 36.01 1.27
C ARG A 356 4.85 35.78 -0.23
N GLN A 357 5.19 34.58 -0.70
CA GLN A 357 5.11 34.16 -2.10
C GLN A 357 4.37 32.82 -2.17
N ALA A 358 3.51 32.66 -3.19
CA ALA A 358 2.65 31.49 -3.34
C ALA A 358 3.34 30.32 -4.07
N ASP A 359 4.27 30.63 -4.98
CA ASP A 359 4.94 29.64 -5.82
C ASP A 359 6.12 29.00 -5.07
N ALA A 360 6.22 27.67 -5.12
CA ALA A 360 7.32 26.93 -4.49
C ALA A 360 8.51 26.78 -5.46
N PRO A 361 9.73 27.25 -5.12
CA PRO A 361 10.91 27.05 -5.98
C PRO A 361 11.38 25.58 -5.92
N GLN A 362 10.79 24.76 -6.79
CA GLN A 362 11.03 23.32 -6.88
C GLN A 362 12.51 22.98 -7.14
N GLU A 363 13.23 23.81 -7.90
CA GLU A 363 14.67 23.65 -8.15
C GLU A 363 15.45 23.64 -6.83
N ALA A 364 15.23 24.62 -5.96
CA ALA A 364 15.91 24.73 -4.66
C ALA A 364 15.57 23.53 -3.75
N LEU A 365 14.29 23.13 -3.69
CA LEU A 365 13.86 21.95 -2.92
C LEU A 365 14.49 20.64 -3.47
N GLN A 366 14.63 20.52 -4.79
CA GLN A 366 15.29 19.38 -5.44
C GLN A 366 16.80 19.34 -5.12
N VAL A 367 17.49 20.48 -5.13
CA VAL A 367 18.92 20.53 -4.72
C VAL A 367 19.08 19.98 -3.31
N LEU A 368 18.26 20.47 -2.37
CA LEU A 368 18.34 20.11 -0.95
C LEU A 368 18.00 18.62 -0.70
N ASP A 369 17.01 18.06 -1.40
CA ASP A 369 16.71 16.62 -1.33
C ASP A 369 17.89 15.77 -1.84
N ILE A 370 18.53 16.18 -2.95
CA ILE A 370 19.66 15.45 -3.54
C ILE A 370 20.91 15.52 -2.66
N VAL A 371 21.27 16.69 -2.15
CA VAL A 371 22.43 16.90 -1.24
C VAL A 371 22.32 16.01 0.00
N LEU A 372 21.18 16.04 0.69
CA LEU A 372 20.96 15.24 1.90
C LEU A 372 20.86 13.73 1.63
N ARG A 373 20.71 13.34 0.36
CA ARG A 373 20.63 11.93 -0.07
C ARG A 373 21.94 11.38 -0.61
N GLU A 374 22.98 12.20 -0.81
CA GLU A 374 24.27 11.76 -1.36
C GLU A 374 24.98 10.78 -0.41
N LEU A 375 25.21 11.18 0.85
CA LEU A 375 25.83 10.32 1.87
C LEU A 375 25.09 8.98 2.08
N PRO A 376 23.76 8.94 2.32
CA PRO A 376 23.06 7.67 2.51
C PRO A 376 22.91 6.83 1.23
N THR A 377 22.99 7.43 0.02
CA THR A 377 23.05 6.67 -1.25
C THR A 377 24.35 5.88 -1.37
N ASN A 378 25.45 6.40 -0.82
CA ASN A 378 26.76 5.74 -0.85
C ASN A 378 26.98 4.78 0.35
N ARG A 379 26.25 4.95 1.47
CA ARG A 379 26.32 4.08 2.66
C ARG A 379 25.33 2.90 2.67
N TYR A 380 24.22 2.99 1.94
CA TYR A 380 23.08 2.06 2.04
C TYR A 380 22.50 1.70 0.68
N SER A 381 21.72 0.62 0.59
CA SER A 381 21.01 0.25 -0.65
C SER A 381 19.81 1.19 -0.90
N PRO A 382 19.80 2.01 -1.96
CA PRO A 382 18.75 2.98 -2.22
C PRO A 382 17.58 2.37 -2.99
N VAL A 383 16.34 2.61 -2.52
CA VAL A 383 15.10 2.21 -3.20
C VAL A 383 14.10 3.36 -3.11
N GLY A 384 13.95 4.11 -4.21
CA GLY A 384 13.08 5.29 -4.25
C GLY A 384 13.63 6.41 -3.35
N ARG A 385 12.85 6.79 -2.32
CA ARG A 385 13.26 7.72 -1.24
C ARG A 385 13.60 7.01 0.08
N SER A 386 13.84 5.69 0.05
CA SER A 386 14.23 4.91 1.24
C SER A 386 15.58 4.23 1.08
N PHE A 387 16.29 4.06 2.19
CA PHE A 387 17.63 3.49 2.30
C PHE A 387 17.62 2.28 3.23
N TYR A 388 18.24 1.18 2.81
CA TYR A 388 18.21 -0.11 3.54
C TYR A 388 19.62 -0.69 3.73
N SER A 389 19.85 -1.36 4.85
CA SER A 389 21.06 -2.16 5.09
C SER A 389 20.72 -3.35 6.00
N PRO A 390 21.49 -4.45 5.94
CA PRO A 390 21.33 -5.58 6.84
C PRO A 390 21.68 -5.25 8.30
N ASP A 391 22.49 -4.20 8.50
CA ASP A 391 23.05 -3.76 9.78
C ASP A 391 22.13 -2.80 10.54
N LEU A 392 21.14 -2.21 9.85
CA LEU A 392 20.11 -1.32 10.44
C LEU A 392 19.04 -2.08 11.25
N GLY A 393 19.41 -3.20 11.87
CA GLY A 393 18.54 -4.04 12.70
C GLY A 393 19.04 -5.48 12.79
N ARG A 394 18.11 -6.42 12.96
CA ARG A 394 18.38 -7.85 12.74
C ARG A 394 17.76 -8.28 11.42
N ARG A 395 18.54 -8.98 10.59
CA ARG A 395 18.00 -9.80 9.49
C ARG A 395 16.93 -10.75 10.04
N GLN A 396 15.85 -10.95 9.30
CA GLN A 396 14.77 -11.89 9.65
C GLN A 396 14.33 -12.64 8.39
N PRO A 397 14.37 -13.99 8.37
CA PRO A 397 13.93 -14.76 7.22
C PRO A 397 12.42 -14.68 7.05
N LEU A 398 11.97 -14.46 5.82
CA LEU A 398 10.57 -14.51 5.39
C LEU A 398 10.20 -15.88 4.80
N GLY A 399 11.19 -16.70 4.45
CA GLY A 399 11.05 -18.02 3.85
C GLY A 399 11.01 -18.01 2.31
N GLU A 400 11.31 -19.16 1.70
CA GLU A 400 11.58 -19.32 0.26
C GLU A 400 12.81 -18.50 -0.23
N GLY A 401 13.88 -18.42 0.59
CA GLY A 401 15.12 -17.72 0.23
C GLY A 401 15.03 -16.19 0.25
N LEU A 402 14.07 -15.64 1.01
CA LEU A 402 13.85 -14.21 1.18
C LEU A 402 14.09 -13.81 2.65
N GLU A 403 14.71 -12.65 2.85
CA GLU A 403 14.86 -12.01 4.15
C GLU A 403 14.26 -10.59 4.14
N SER A 404 13.94 -10.04 5.31
CA SER A 404 13.56 -8.63 5.45
C SER A 404 14.73 -7.80 5.94
N TRP A 405 15.05 -6.72 5.22
CA TRP A 405 15.99 -5.69 5.69
C TRP A 405 15.22 -4.50 6.27
N ARG A 406 15.81 -3.89 7.29
CA ARG A 406 15.35 -2.62 7.86
C ARG A 406 16.06 -1.44 7.18
N GLY A 407 15.49 -0.26 7.36
CA GLY A 407 15.92 0.95 6.69
C GLY A 407 15.09 2.16 7.12
N PHE A 408 15.33 3.29 6.47
CA PHE A 408 14.60 4.53 6.71
C PHE A 408 14.20 5.21 5.40
N TYR A 409 13.03 5.83 5.41
CA TYR A 409 12.64 6.83 4.42
C TYR A 409 13.25 8.18 4.78
N GLN A 410 13.56 9.00 3.77
CA GLN A 410 13.99 10.37 3.94
C GLN A 410 13.40 11.26 2.84
N SER A 411 12.86 12.42 3.21
CA SER A 411 12.65 13.54 2.26
C SER A 411 12.65 14.89 2.98
N ILE A 412 13.10 15.93 2.28
CA ILE A 412 12.91 17.31 2.73
C ILE A 412 11.53 17.83 2.28
N ARG A 413 10.87 18.64 3.12
CA ARG A 413 9.56 19.25 2.86
C ARG A 413 9.52 20.70 3.34
N PRO A 414 8.97 21.64 2.56
CA PRO A 414 8.64 22.98 3.05
C PRO A 414 7.44 22.90 3.99
N THR A 415 7.50 23.63 5.11
CA THR A 415 6.47 23.61 6.16
C THR A 415 6.37 24.96 6.85
N GLN A 416 5.29 25.22 7.61
CA GLN A 416 5.12 26.47 8.37
C GLN A 416 6.25 26.75 9.39
N MET A 417 6.98 25.72 9.83
CA MET A 417 8.15 25.86 10.70
C MET A 417 9.47 26.07 9.94
N GLY A 418 9.45 26.32 8.63
CA GLY A 418 10.61 26.35 7.75
C GLY A 418 10.79 25.04 6.98
N LEU A 419 12.04 24.69 6.63
CA LEU A 419 12.32 23.38 6.05
C LEU A 419 12.26 22.30 7.13
N SER A 420 11.75 21.12 6.78
CA SER A 420 11.79 19.95 7.65
C SER A 420 12.23 18.70 6.91
N LEU A 421 13.08 17.91 7.56
CA LEU A 421 13.51 16.59 7.11
C LEU A 421 12.59 15.54 7.75
N ASN A 422 11.77 14.87 6.95
CA ASN A 422 10.89 13.79 7.38
C ASN A 422 11.63 12.45 7.31
N ILE A 423 11.70 11.72 8.43
CA ILE A 423 12.40 10.44 8.54
C ILE A 423 11.48 9.39 9.19
N ASP A 424 11.25 8.25 8.53
CA ASP A 424 10.36 7.19 9.01
C ASP A 424 10.95 5.80 8.80
N MET A 425 10.79 4.89 9.77
CA MET A 425 11.32 3.53 9.66
C MET A 425 10.61 2.73 8.56
N SER A 426 11.39 2.06 7.73
CA SER A 426 10.92 1.25 6.60
C SER A 426 11.51 -0.15 6.65
N SER A 427 10.87 -1.10 5.98
CA SER A 427 11.40 -2.45 5.78
C SER A 427 10.86 -3.04 4.50
N THR A 428 11.67 -3.82 3.78
CA THR A 428 11.26 -4.48 2.54
C THR A 428 11.96 -5.82 2.39
N ALA A 429 11.45 -6.66 1.50
CA ALA A 429 12.02 -7.97 1.22
C ALA A 429 13.24 -7.85 0.30
N PHE A 430 14.31 -8.54 0.66
CA PHE A 430 15.50 -8.77 -0.14
C PHE A 430 15.67 -10.28 -0.37
N ILE A 431 16.37 -10.64 -1.44
CA ILE A 431 16.75 -12.03 -1.71
C ILE A 431 17.96 -12.36 -0.83
N GLU A 432 17.89 -13.47 -0.10
CA GLU A 432 18.94 -13.90 0.83
C GLU A 432 20.22 -14.28 0.04
N PRO A 433 21.42 -13.85 0.45
CA PRO A 433 22.67 -14.06 -0.30
C PRO A 433 23.22 -15.49 -0.12
N LEU A 434 22.43 -16.49 -0.51
CA LEU A 434 22.72 -17.92 -0.38
C LEU A 434 23.40 -18.51 -1.61
N PRO A 435 24.08 -19.66 -1.49
CA PRO A 435 24.29 -20.59 -2.61
C PRO A 435 22.97 -20.89 -3.33
N VAL A 436 22.99 -21.04 -4.66
CA VAL A 436 21.76 -21.25 -5.43
C VAL A 436 21.10 -22.60 -5.11
N ILE A 437 21.88 -23.62 -4.73
CA ILE A 437 21.37 -24.90 -4.22
C ILE A 437 20.50 -24.68 -2.96
N ASP A 438 21.01 -23.98 -1.96
CA ASP A 438 20.29 -23.70 -0.70
C ASP A 438 19.03 -22.87 -0.93
N PHE A 439 19.10 -21.89 -1.84
CA PHE A 439 17.93 -21.11 -2.26
C PHE A 439 16.86 -22.00 -2.90
N VAL A 440 17.23 -22.96 -3.75
CA VAL A 440 16.30 -23.93 -4.34
C VAL A 440 15.72 -24.86 -3.27
N THR A 441 16.52 -25.33 -2.32
CA THR A 441 16.08 -26.13 -1.16
C THR A 441 15.03 -25.39 -0.32
N GLN A 442 15.28 -24.12 0.02
CA GLN A 442 14.29 -23.27 0.70
C GLN A 442 13.04 -23.03 -0.15
N LEU A 443 13.18 -22.77 -1.45
CA LEU A 443 12.08 -22.49 -2.37
C LEU A 443 11.16 -23.70 -2.59
N LEU A 444 11.71 -24.92 -2.59
CA LEU A 444 10.93 -26.15 -2.72
C LEU A 444 10.43 -26.69 -1.37
N ASN A 445 10.97 -26.19 -0.25
CA ASN A 445 10.66 -26.63 1.12
C ASN A 445 10.74 -28.17 1.27
N ARG A 446 11.78 -28.76 0.67
CA ARG A 446 12.09 -30.19 0.72
C ARG A 446 13.59 -30.39 0.57
N ASP A 447 14.11 -31.51 1.06
CA ASP A 447 15.44 -31.94 0.67
C ASP A 447 15.45 -32.30 -0.83
N VAL A 448 16.33 -31.63 -1.59
CA VAL A 448 16.42 -31.74 -3.05
C VAL A 448 17.48 -32.76 -3.48
N SER A 449 18.27 -33.30 -2.54
CA SER A 449 19.14 -34.45 -2.78
C SER A 449 18.34 -35.75 -2.95
N ALA A 450 17.19 -35.86 -2.28
CA ALA A 450 16.41 -37.09 -2.18
C ALA A 450 15.54 -37.42 -3.42
N ARG A 451 15.24 -36.46 -4.31
CA ARG A 451 14.45 -36.68 -5.53
C ARG A 451 14.82 -35.71 -6.67
N PRO A 452 14.82 -36.16 -7.94
CA PRO A 452 14.96 -35.29 -9.10
C PRO A 452 13.97 -34.12 -9.12
N LEU A 453 14.33 -33.05 -9.81
CA LEU A 453 13.45 -31.91 -10.08
C LEU A 453 12.41 -32.29 -11.15
N SER A 454 11.13 -32.08 -10.84
CA SER A 454 10.04 -32.21 -11.83
C SER A 454 9.93 -30.96 -12.71
N ASP A 455 9.18 -31.04 -13.81
CA ASP A 455 8.92 -29.88 -14.67
C ASP A 455 8.25 -28.71 -13.93
N SER A 456 7.37 -29.00 -12.96
CA SER A 456 6.72 -27.96 -12.14
C SER A 456 7.70 -27.29 -11.17
N ASP A 457 8.64 -28.06 -10.60
CA ASP A 457 9.76 -27.50 -9.82
C ASP A 457 10.65 -26.61 -10.69
N ARG A 458 11.03 -27.09 -11.88
CA ARG A 458 11.84 -26.34 -12.86
C ARG A 458 11.15 -25.02 -13.24
N VAL A 459 9.83 -25.03 -13.44
CA VAL A 459 9.04 -23.80 -13.68
C VAL A 459 9.03 -22.88 -12.45
N LYS A 460 8.85 -23.41 -11.22
CA LYS A 460 8.89 -22.60 -9.98
C LYS A 460 10.26 -21.93 -9.81
N ILE A 461 11.36 -22.67 -9.96
CA ILE A 461 12.73 -22.16 -9.84
C ILE A 461 13.01 -21.13 -10.96
N LYS A 462 12.63 -21.41 -12.21
CA LYS A 462 12.76 -20.47 -13.34
C LYS A 462 12.00 -19.16 -13.07
N LYS A 463 10.77 -19.23 -12.52
CA LYS A 463 9.97 -18.04 -12.17
C LYS A 463 10.55 -17.26 -10.99
N ALA A 464 11.22 -17.94 -10.05
CA ALA A 464 11.93 -17.30 -8.93
C ALA A 464 13.22 -16.58 -9.40
N LEU A 465 14.17 -17.33 -9.97
CA LEU A 465 15.53 -16.87 -10.29
C LEU A 465 15.63 -15.96 -11.53
N ARG A 466 14.67 -15.97 -12.46
CA ARG A 466 14.72 -15.10 -13.65
C ARG A 466 14.87 -13.63 -13.26
N GLY A 467 15.94 -13.01 -13.76
CA GLY A 467 16.30 -11.61 -13.54
C GLY A 467 17.22 -11.34 -12.34
N VAL A 468 17.50 -12.35 -11.49
CA VAL A 468 18.39 -12.26 -10.32
C VAL A 468 19.86 -12.28 -10.75
N LYS A 469 20.73 -11.60 -9.99
CA LYS A 469 22.19 -11.66 -10.14
C LYS A 469 22.82 -12.72 -9.23
N VAL A 470 23.81 -13.44 -9.75
CA VAL A 470 24.66 -14.39 -9.02
C VAL A 470 26.14 -14.06 -9.20
N GLU A 471 26.96 -14.32 -8.20
CA GLU A 471 28.42 -14.39 -8.31
C GLU A 471 28.87 -15.84 -8.48
N VAL A 472 29.93 -16.08 -9.26
CA VAL A 472 30.53 -17.41 -9.41
C VAL A 472 31.57 -17.70 -8.34
N THR A 473 31.59 -18.93 -7.84
CA THR A 473 32.52 -19.40 -6.78
C THR A 473 33.70 -20.22 -7.31
N HIS A 474 33.56 -20.85 -8.47
CA HIS A 474 34.57 -21.76 -9.06
C HIS A 474 35.87 -21.09 -9.56
N ARG A 475 36.05 -19.77 -9.40
CA ARG A 475 37.21 -19.01 -9.90
C ARG A 475 38.04 -18.37 -8.79
N GLY A 476 37.95 -18.91 -7.57
CA GLY A 476 38.71 -18.44 -6.40
C GLY A 476 38.45 -16.96 -6.12
N ASN A 477 39.47 -16.12 -6.32
CA ASN A 477 39.40 -14.67 -6.08
C ASN A 477 38.53 -13.91 -7.10
N MET A 478 38.23 -14.48 -8.28
CA MET A 478 37.49 -13.79 -9.34
C MET A 478 35.97 -14.03 -9.26
N ARG A 479 35.31 -13.37 -8.30
CA ARG A 479 33.85 -13.47 -8.06
C ARG A 479 33.01 -12.71 -9.10
N ARG A 480 33.00 -13.23 -10.32
CA ARG A 480 32.36 -12.64 -11.49
C ARG A 480 30.84 -12.62 -11.37
N LYS A 481 30.21 -11.48 -11.65
CA LYS A 481 28.77 -11.24 -11.43
C LYS A 481 27.99 -11.45 -12.75
N TYR A 482 26.95 -12.27 -12.72
CA TYR A 482 26.11 -12.63 -13.87
C TYR A 482 24.63 -12.43 -13.57
N ARG A 483 23.80 -12.12 -14.58
CA ARG A 483 22.34 -12.04 -14.46
C ARG A 483 21.67 -13.24 -15.12
N ILE A 484 20.76 -13.90 -14.39
CA ILE A 484 20.04 -15.09 -14.87
C ILE A 484 18.93 -14.71 -15.86
N SER A 485 19.04 -15.20 -17.09
CA SER A 485 18.01 -15.07 -18.13
C SER A 485 16.98 -16.21 -18.05
N GLY A 486 17.41 -17.42 -17.67
CA GLY A 486 16.56 -18.60 -17.57
C GLY A 486 17.24 -19.82 -16.93
N LEU A 487 16.62 -20.99 -17.12
CA LEU A 487 17.16 -22.31 -16.80
C LEU A 487 17.16 -23.16 -18.07
N THR A 488 18.10 -24.10 -18.18
CA THR A 488 18.09 -25.10 -19.26
C THR A 488 16.90 -26.06 -19.13
N SER A 489 16.48 -26.64 -20.26
CA SER A 489 15.50 -27.73 -20.30
C SER A 489 16.13 -29.06 -19.87
N GLN A 490 17.32 -29.35 -20.39
CA GLN A 490 18.12 -30.55 -20.13
C GLN A 490 18.90 -30.46 -18.81
N ALA A 491 19.29 -31.63 -18.28
CA ALA A 491 20.18 -31.78 -17.13
C ALA A 491 21.64 -31.48 -17.51
N THR A 492 22.45 -31.08 -16.52
CA THR A 492 23.85 -30.65 -16.72
C THR A 492 24.73 -31.74 -17.37
N ARG A 493 24.47 -33.03 -17.11
CA ARG A 493 25.14 -34.17 -17.77
C ARG A 493 24.90 -34.27 -19.28
N GLU A 494 23.71 -33.87 -19.75
CA GLU A 494 23.26 -33.95 -21.15
C GLU A 494 23.54 -32.64 -21.92
N LEU A 495 24.02 -31.61 -21.22
CA LEU A 495 24.15 -30.26 -21.75
C LEU A 495 25.52 -30.07 -22.39
N ASN A 496 25.55 -30.20 -23.71
CA ASN A 496 26.73 -29.90 -24.53
C ASN A 496 26.68 -28.45 -25.04
N PHE A 497 27.85 -27.83 -25.16
CA PHE A 497 27.99 -26.47 -25.71
C PHE A 497 29.29 -26.33 -26.52
N PRO A 498 29.33 -25.44 -27.53
CA PRO A 498 30.56 -25.16 -28.28
C PRO A 498 31.54 -24.37 -27.40
N VAL A 499 32.75 -24.92 -27.23
CA VAL A 499 33.82 -24.34 -26.42
C VAL A 499 34.62 -23.29 -27.19
N ASP A 500 34.65 -23.40 -28.53
CA ASP A 500 35.36 -22.52 -29.45
C ASP A 500 34.48 -22.12 -30.65
N ASP A 501 34.91 -21.12 -31.42
CA ASP A 501 34.29 -20.73 -32.69
C ASP A 501 34.55 -21.74 -33.83
N ARG A 502 35.25 -22.86 -33.55
CA ARG A 502 35.40 -24.00 -34.47
C ARG A 502 34.27 -25.03 -34.30
N GLY A 503 33.42 -24.88 -33.28
CA GLY A 503 32.27 -25.73 -33.04
C GLY A 503 32.56 -26.97 -32.18
N THR A 504 33.70 -27.03 -31.50
CA THR A 504 34.08 -28.15 -30.63
C THR A 504 33.10 -28.26 -29.46
N LEU A 505 32.20 -29.25 -29.50
CA LEU A 505 31.24 -29.51 -28.44
C LEU A 505 31.90 -30.26 -27.27
N LYS A 506 31.69 -29.80 -26.04
CA LYS A 506 31.94 -30.56 -24.80
C LYS A 506 30.74 -30.51 -23.88
N SER A 507 30.62 -31.51 -22.99
CA SER A 507 29.67 -31.46 -21.88
C SER A 507 30.09 -30.39 -20.86
N VAL A 508 29.12 -29.75 -20.20
CA VAL A 508 29.40 -28.85 -19.07
C VAL A 508 30.13 -29.58 -17.93
N VAL A 509 29.87 -30.88 -17.72
CA VAL A 509 30.56 -31.66 -16.68
C VAL A 509 32.04 -31.87 -16.99
N GLU A 510 32.36 -32.21 -18.24
CA GLU A 510 33.73 -32.38 -18.72
C GLU A 510 34.50 -31.07 -18.66
N TYR A 511 33.92 -29.99 -19.20
CA TYR A 511 34.53 -28.67 -19.22
C TYR A 511 34.85 -28.15 -17.81
N PHE A 512 33.97 -28.33 -16.82
CA PHE A 512 34.23 -27.88 -15.45
C PHE A 512 35.30 -28.72 -14.74
N ARG A 513 35.35 -30.04 -15.02
CA ARG A 513 36.37 -30.95 -14.50
C ARG A 513 37.75 -30.66 -15.08
N GLU A 514 37.85 -30.48 -16.39
CA GLU A 514 39.12 -30.18 -17.09
C GLU A 514 39.63 -28.77 -16.79
N THR A 515 38.77 -27.75 -16.85
CA THR A 515 39.20 -26.33 -16.83
C THR A 515 39.40 -25.78 -15.42
N TYR A 516 38.66 -26.27 -14.42
CA TYR A 516 38.69 -25.75 -13.05
C TYR A 516 38.94 -26.83 -11.98
N GLY A 517 39.14 -28.09 -12.37
CA GLY A 517 39.27 -29.21 -11.42
C GLY A 517 37.97 -29.52 -10.64
N PHE A 518 36.83 -28.93 -11.02
CA PHE A 518 35.62 -28.96 -10.21
C PHE A 518 34.70 -30.12 -10.61
N SER A 519 34.49 -31.07 -9.70
CA SER A 519 33.58 -32.20 -9.90
C SER A 519 32.16 -31.85 -9.46
N ILE A 520 31.29 -31.59 -10.44
CA ILE A 520 29.85 -31.30 -10.24
C ILE A 520 29.16 -32.51 -9.61
N GLN A 521 28.47 -32.32 -8.48
CA GLN A 521 27.79 -33.39 -7.74
C GLN A 521 26.34 -33.58 -8.21
N HIS A 522 25.64 -32.50 -8.56
CA HIS A 522 24.23 -32.50 -8.92
C HIS A 522 24.04 -32.49 -10.45
N VAL A 523 24.73 -33.39 -11.15
CA VAL A 523 24.75 -33.49 -12.63
C VAL A 523 23.37 -33.70 -13.28
N GLN A 524 22.38 -34.13 -12.50
CA GLN A 524 20.97 -34.30 -12.88
C GLN A 524 20.13 -33.01 -12.79
N TRP A 525 20.68 -31.89 -12.29
CA TRP A 525 19.99 -30.59 -12.24
C TRP A 525 20.22 -29.79 -13.54
N PRO A 526 19.32 -28.86 -13.91
CA PRO A 526 19.53 -27.95 -15.04
C PRO A 526 20.54 -26.85 -14.67
N CYS A 527 21.24 -26.31 -15.67
CA CYS A 527 22.10 -25.15 -15.51
C CYS A 527 21.31 -23.83 -15.47
N LEU A 528 21.90 -22.83 -14.82
CA LEU A 528 21.50 -21.43 -14.97
C LEU A 528 21.93 -20.95 -16.36
N GLN A 529 21.01 -20.29 -17.07
CA GLN A 529 21.30 -19.61 -18.31
C GLN A 529 21.61 -18.13 -18.01
N VAL A 530 22.78 -17.65 -18.42
CA VAL A 530 23.23 -16.26 -18.18
C VAL A 530 23.83 -15.65 -19.45
N GLY A 531 23.98 -14.32 -19.48
CA GLY A 531 24.55 -13.60 -20.63
C GLY A 531 23.54 -13.30 -21.73
N ASN A 532 24.00 -13.22 -22.97
CA ASN A 532 23.19 -12.87 -24.14
C ASN A 532 22.32 -14.05 -24.58
N THR A 533 21.04 -13.82 -24.88
CA THR A 533 20.10 -14.84 -25.41
C THR A 533 20.63 -15.54 -26.67
N HIS A 534 21.44 -14.86 -27.49
CA HIS A 534 22.01 -15.41 -28.74
C HIS A 534 23.32 -16.20 -28.56
N ARG A 535 24.06 -15.98 -27.47
CA ARG A 535 25.21 -16.80 -27.04
C ARG A 535 25.11 -16.98 -25.51
N PRO A 536 24.27 -17.93 -25.06
CA PRO A 536 24.03 -18.14 -23.64
C PRO A 536 25.20 -18.88 -22.99
N ASN A 537 25.65 -18.37 -21.84
CA ASN A 537 26.58 -19.08 -20.98
C ASN A 537 25.80 -19.98 -20.01
N TYR A 538 26.28 -21.20 -19.79
CA TYR A 538 25.68 -22.15 -18.85
C TYR A 538 26.51 -22.24 -17.58
N LEU A 539 25.87 -22.07 -16.42
CA LEU A 539 26.51 -22.19 -15.11
C LEU A 539 25.78 -23.23 -14.26
N PRO A 540 26.45 -24.29 -13.76
CA PRO A 540 25.89 -25.19 -12.76
C PRO A 540 25.43 -24.44 -11.50
N MET A 541 24.35 -24.89 -10.87
CA MET A 541 23.81 -24.20 -9.68
C MET A 541 24.76 -24.25 -8.47
N GLU A 542 25.58 -25.30 -8.35
CA GLU A 542 26.60 -25.47 -7.30
C GLU A 542 27.66 -24.35 -7.31
N VAL A 543 28.04 -23.86 -8.48
CA VAL A 543 29.14 -22.87 -8.64
C VAL A 543 28.66 -21.42 -8.57
N CYS A 544 27.45 -21.18 -8.07
CA CYS A 544 26.78 -19.88 -8.06
C CYS A 544 26.23 -19.52 -6.67
N LYS A 545 26.46 -18.28 -6.24
CA LYS A 545 25.90 -17.67 -5.03
C LYS A 545 25.09 -16.42 -5.40
N ILE A 546 23.96 -16.18 -4.75
CA ILE A 546 23.14 -14.98 -4.96
C ILE A 546 23.87 -13.73 -4.43
N VAL A 547 23.91 -12.68 -5.25
CA VAL A 547 24.52 -11.39 -4.87
C VAL A 547 23.63 -10.67 -3.86
N GLU A 548 24.23 -10.11 -2.81
CA GLU A 548 23.54 -9.37 -1.76
C GLU A 548 22.94 -8.03 -2.25
N GLY A 549 22.03 -7.42 -1.47
CA GLY A 549 21.43 -6.13 -1.80
C GLY A 549 20.36 -6.16 -2.90
N GLN A 550 19.91 -7.35 -3.32
CA GLN A 550 18.87 -7.50 -4.34
C GLN A 550 17.46 -7.45 -3.72
N ARG A 551 16.77 -6.33 -3.90
CA ARG A 551 15.35 -6.18 -3.51
C ARG A 551 14.46 -7.17 -4.25
N TYR A 552 13.56 -7.83 -3.51
CA TYR A 552 12.49 -8.64 -4.08
C TYR A 552 11.30 -7.75 -4.48
N SER A 553 11.05 -7.63 -5.78
CA SER A 553 9.98 -6.76 -6.34
C SER A 553 8.68 -7.49 -6.70
N LYS A 554 8.62 -8.82 -6.55
CA LYS A 554 7.43 -9.64 -6.88
C LYS A 554 6.47 -9.68 -5.67
N ARG A 555 5.22 -10.10 -5.87
CA ARG A 555 4.22 -10.24 -4.78
C ARG A 555 4.65 -11.34 -3.80
N LEU A 556 4.74 -10.99 -2.52
CA LEU A 556 4.97 -11.94 -1.42
C LEU A 556 3.74 -12.82 -1.18
N ASN A 557 3.97 -14.06 -0.73
CA ASN A 557 2.91 -14.98 -0.30
C ASN A 557 2.36 -14.59 1.10
N GLU A 558 1.20 -15.12 1.49
CA GLU A 558 0.54 -14.72 2.76
C GLU A 558 1.37 -15.01 4.02
N ARG A 559 2.21 -16.06 4.00
CA ARG A 559 3.12 -16.40 5.11
C ARG A 559 4.25 -15.39 5.20
N GLN A 560 4.88 -15.02 4.08
CA GLN A 560 5.90 -13.97 3.97
C GLN A 560 5.35 -12.60 4.38
N ILE A 561 4.13 -12.24 3.96
CA ILE A 561 3.44 -11.02 4.40
C ILE A 561 3.22 -11.04 5.91
N THR A 562 2.76 -12.16 6.47
CA THR A 562 2.55 -12.31 7.92
C THR A 562 3.86 -12.24 8.70
N ALA A 563 4.95 -12.79 8.17
CA ALA A 563 6.29 -12.68 8.77
C ALA A 563 6.79 -11.23 8.74
N LEU A 564 6.72 -10.56 7.59
CA LEU A 564 7.11 -9.15 7.45
C LEU A 564 6.27 -8.23 8.36
N LEU A 565 4.96 -8.48 8.49
CA LEU A 565 4.08 -7.78 9.43
C LEU A 565 4.54 -7.92 10.88
N LYS A 566 4.86 -9.13 11.34
CA LYS A 566 5.39 -9.36 12.70
C LYS A 566 6.67 -8.56 12.98
N VAL A 567 7.53 -8.36 11.97
CA VAL A 567 8.81 -7.62 12.10
C VAL A 567 8.63 -6.09 12.00
N THR A 568 7.54 -5.62 11.38
CA THR A 568 7.30 -4.19 11.06
C THR A 568 6.22 -3.50 11.90
N CYS A 569 5.34 -4.24 12.57
CA CYS A 569 4.30 -3.70 13.45
C CYS A 569 4.83 -3.22 14.83
N GLN A 570 5.83 -2.33 14.81
CA GLN A 570 6.41 -1.71 16.01
C GLN A 570 5.45 -0.74 16.70
N ARG A 571 5.47 -0.71 18.03
CA ARG A 571 4.69 0.26 18.83
C ARG A 571 5.21 1.69 18.63
N PRO A 572 4.42 2.73 18.93
CA PRO A 572 4.79 4.12 18.67
C PRO A 572 6.08 4.54 19.40
N GLN A 573 6.21 4.20 20.68
CA GLN A 573 7.41 4.47 21.48
C GLN A 573 8.67 3.76 20.94
N GLU A 574 8.53 2.51 20.46
CA GLU A 574 9.62 1.77 19.82
C GLU A 574 10.05 2.45 18.51
N ARG A 575 9.07 2.88 17.71
CA ARG A 575 9.29 3.56 16.42
C ARG A 575 9.92 4.95 16.60
N GLU A 576 9.44 5.74 17.56
CA GLU A 576 10.07 7.03 17.94
C GLU A 576 11.54 6.82 18.32
N THR A 577 11.80 5.80 19.14
CA THR A 577 13.14 5.44 19.61
C THR A 577 14.04 4.99 18.45
N ASP A 578 13.55 4.18 17.52
CA ASP A 578 14.32 3.72 16.36
C ASP A 578 14.59 4.85 15.35
N ILE A 579 13.63 5.76 15.10
CA ILE A 579 13.87 6.97 14.29
C ILE A 579 14.98 7.83 14.93
N LEU A 580 14.91 8.08 16.24
CA LEU A 580 15.94 8.85 16.96
C LEU A 580 17.32 8.19 16.92
N LYS A 581 17.41 6.85 16.98
CA LYS A 581 18.68 6.11 16.76
C LYS A 581 19.21 6.35 15.34
N THR A 582 18.36 6.24 14.32
CA THR A 582 18.77 6.45 12.92
C THR A 582 19.30 7.85 12.68
N VAL A 583 18.64 8.90 13.20
CA VAL A 583 19.14 10.29 13.06
C VAL A 583 20.51 10.46 13.73
N ARG A 584 20.72 9.87 14.92
CA ARG A 584 22.01 9.89 15.61
C ARG A 584 23.10 9.11 14.86
N HIS A 585 22.76 7.97 14.24
CA HIS A 585 23.70 7.14 13.47
C HIS A 585 24.06 7.71 12.09
N ASN A 586 23.12 8.44 11.47
CA ASN A 586 23.38 9.16 10.22
C ASN A 586 24.23 10.42 10.47
N ALA A 587 24.16 10.99 11.69
CA ALA A 587 25.02 12.07 12.17
C ALA A 587 25.08 13.29 11.24
N TYR A 588 23.94 13.75 10.71
CA TYR A 588 23.85 14.77 9.64
C TYR A 588 24.66 16.06 9.88
N GLY A 589 24.88 16.49 11.13
CA GLY A 589 25.74 17.65 11.44
C GLY A 589 27.25 17.43 11.18
N GLN A 590 27.68 16.19 10.94
CA GLN A 590 29.02 15.79 10.53
C GLN A 590 29.09 15.40 9.04
N ASP A 591 27.96 15.38 8.32
CA ASP A 591 27.91 15.04 6.90
C ASP A 591 28.71 16.09 6.08
N PRO A 592 29.75 15.68 5.33
CA PRO A 592 30.55 16.62 4.56
C PRO A 592 29.75 17.35 3.48
N TYR A 593 28.69 16.74 2.92
CA TYR A 593 27.82 17.36 1.93
C TYR A 593 26.87 18.37 2.58
N ALA A 594 26.22 18.02 3.70
CA ALA A 594 25.35 18.96 4.41
C ALA A 594 26.14 20.20 4.90
N ARG A 595 27.34 19.97 5.45
CA ARG A 595 28.24 21.06 5.91
C ARG A 595 28.79 21.91 4.77
N GLU A 596 29.12 21.31 3.63
CA GLU A 596 29.53 22.07 2.43
C GLU A 596 28.42 23.02 1.97
N PHE A 597 27.18 22.52 1.92
CA PHE A 597 26.03 23.31 1.49
C PHE A 597 25.49 24.25 2.58
N GLY A 598 25.92 24.12 3.84
CA GLY A 598 25.51 24.98 4.96
C GLY A 598 24.21 24.54 5.66
N ILE A 599 23.71 23.34 5.36
CA ILE A 599 22.44 22.83 5.90
C ILE A 599 22.66 22.31 7.33
N LYS A 600 22.01 22.93 8.32
CA LYS A 600 22.00 22.45 9.71
C LYS A 600 20.67 21.74 10.01
N ILE A 601 20.74 20.55 10.62
CA ILE A 601 19.57 19.71 10.91
C ILE A 601 19.48 19.45 12.42
N SER A 602 18.31 19.70 12.99
CA SER A 602 18.01 19.40 14.40
C SER A 602 18.01 17.90 14.68
N THR A 603 18.51 17.49 15.85
CA THR A 603 18.45 16.11 16.35
C THR A 603 17.18 15.79 17.14
N GLN A 604 16.30 16.78 17.32
CA GLN A 604 15.03 16.66 18.05
C GLN A 604 13.82 16.62 17.11
N LEU A 605 12.84 15.81 17.48
CA LEU A 605 11.53 15.72 16.82
C LEU A 605 10.75 17.03 16.98
N ALA A 606 10.07 17.48 15.92
CA ALA A 606 9.23 18.67 15.97
C ALA A 606 8.10 18.51 17.00
N SER A 607 8.03 19.42 17.96
CA SER A 607 6.94 19.51 18.95
C SER A 607 5.81 20.39 18.41
N VAL A 608 4.67 19.75 18.12
CA VAL A 608 3.56 20.33 17.38
C VAL A 608 2.32 20.46 18.25
N GLU A 609 1.63 21.59 18.12
CA GLU A 609 0.32 21.81 18.74
C GLU A 609 -0.76 21.12 17.90
N ALA A 610 -1.54 20.29 18.58
CA ALA A 610 -2.63 19.50 18.02
C ALA A 610 -3.93 19.74 18.80
N ARG A 611 -5.05 19.30 18.22
CA ARG A 611 -6.37 19.35 18.86
C ARG A 611 -7.05 17.99 18.73
N ILE A 612 -7.66 17.51 19.80
CA ILE A 612 -8.48 16.30 19.79
C ILE A 612 -9.93 16.72 19.56
N LEU A 613 -10.43 16.52 18.34
CA LEU A 613 -11.82 16.78 18.00
C LEU A 613 -12.76 15.85 18.78
N PRO A 614 -13.92 16.34 19.25
CA PRO A 614 -14.91 15.49 19.91
C PRO A 614 -15.46 14.45 18.93
N PRO A 615 -15.75 13.21 19.39
CA PRO A 615 -16.43 12.22 18.57
C PRO A 615 -17.91 12.60 18.39
N PRO A 616 -18.52 12.34 17.22
CA PRO A 616 -19.94 12.65 16.99
C PRO A 616 -20.86 11.73 17.80
N ARG A 617 -22.06 12.23 18.12
CA ARG A 617 -23.15 11.40 18.65
C ARG A 617 -23.77 10.56 17.52
N LEU A 618 -23.78 9.24 17.69
CA LEU A 618 -24.38 8.29 16.76
C LEU A 618 -25.81 7.96 17.19
N LYS A 619 -26.78 8.14 16.29
CA LYS A 619 -28.18 7.78 16.50
C LYS A 619 -28.44 6.34 16.04
N TYR A 620 -29.23 5.63 16.83
CA TYR A 620 -29.77 4.29 16.62
C TYR A 620 -31.31 4.32 16.75
N HIS A 621 -31.99 3.21 16.41
CA HIS A 621 -33.46 3.15 16.44
C HIS A 621 -34.02 3.19 17.86
N ASP A 622 -35.10 3.95 18.09
CA ASP A 622 -35.62 4.26 19.43
C ASP A 622 -36.26 3.07 20.19
N THR A 623 -36.49 1.93 19.51
CA THR A 623 -36.85 0.64 20.12
C THR A 623 -35.64 -0.23 20.51
N GLY A 624 -34.42 0.29 20.36
CA GLY A 624 -33.25 -0.19 21.08
C GLY A 624 -33.29 0.22 22.56
N ARG A 625 -32.59 -0.52 23.43
CA ARG A 625 -32.40 -0.15 24.84
C ARG A 625 -31.46 1.05 24.97
N GLU A 626 -30.49 1.15 24.06
CA GLU A 626 -29.61 2.31 23.90
C GLU A 626 -29.90 2.96 22.55
N ARG A 627 -30.30 4.24 22.58
CA ARG A 627 -30.82 4.99 21.40
C ARG A 627 -29.79 5.92 20.78
N ASP A 628 -28.90 6.46 21.61
CA ASP A 628 -27.83 7.37 21.26
C ASP A 628 -26.53 6.77 21.80
N CYS A 629 -25.45 6.80 21.03
CA CYS A 629 -24.14 6.31 21.45
C CYS A 629 -23.07 7.37 21.20
N LEU A 630 -22.20 7.60 22.19
CA LEU A 630 -21.00 8.44 22.05
C LEU A 630 -19.77 7.51 21.98
N PRO A 631 -19.06 7.43 20.85
CA PRO A 631 -17.87 6.59 20.72
C PRO A 631 -16.78 6.95 21.73
N GLN A 632 -16.22 5.94 22.40
CA GLN A 632 -15.10 6.12 23.35
C GLN A 632 -13.79 5.67 22.69
N VAL A 633 -12.79 6.54 22.64
CA VAL A 633 -11.50 6.30 21.96
C VAL A 633 -11.74 5.72 20.55
N GLY A 634 -12.66 6.34 19.80
CA GLY A 634 -12.98 5.93 18.43
C GLY A 634 -13.68 4.58 18.28
N GLN A 635 -14.12 3.93 19.37
CA GLN A 635 -14.74 2.61 19.39
C GLN A 635 -16.15 2.63 20.01
N TRP A 636 -17.01 1.70 19.56
CA TRP A 636 -18.36 1.47 20.09
C TRP A 636 -18.78 0.01 19.84
N ASN A 637 -20.05 -0.36 20.00
CA ASN A 637 -20.58 -1.69 19.62
C ASN A 637 -22.12 -1.67 19.47
N MET A 638 -22.68 -2.69 18.80
CA MET A 638 -24.14 -2.88 18.63
C MET A 638 -24.88 -3.44 19.86
N MET A 639 -24.21 -3.75 20.98
CA MET A 639 -24.91 -4.35 22.11
C MET A 639 -25.99 -3.38 22.63
N ASN A 640 -27.17 -3.94 22.92
CA ASN A 640 -28.38 -3.21 23.35
C ASN A 640 -28.98 -2.21 22.32
N LYS A 641 -28.47 -2.16 21.08
CA LYS A 641 -28.90 -1.22 20.02
C LYS A 641 -29.60 -1.93 18.86
N LYS A 642 -30.36 -1.16 18.07
CA LYS A 642 -30.97 -1.60 16.81
C LYS A 642 -30.64 -0.62 15.68
N MET A 643 -30.43 -1.15 14.47
CA MET A 643 -30.10 -0.38 13.27
C MET A 643 -31.18 0.66 12.97
N VAL A 644 -30.81 1.88 12.57
CA VAL A 644 -31.75 3.01 12.36
C VAL A 644 -32.85 2.68 11.36
N ASN A 645 -32.51 1.99 10.26
CA ASN A 645 -33.47 1.43 9.32
C ASN A 645 -33.01 -0.01 8.99
N GLY A 646 -33.75 -0.99 9.49
CA GLY A 646 -33.57 -2.39 9.17
C GLY A 646 -34.27 -2.74 7.85
N GLY A 647 -33.49 -3.08 6.84
CA GLY A 647 -34.00 -3.55 5.56
C GLY A 647 -34.67 -4.92 5.68
N THR A 648 -35.58 -5.17 4.74
CA THR A 648 -36.39 -6.40 4.69
C THR A 648 -35.73 -7.44 3.80
N VAL A 649 -35.67 -8.69 4.25
CA VAL A 649 -35.21 -9.86 3.49
C VAL A 649 -36.26 -10.96 3.62
N THR A 650 -37.11 -11.07 2.61
CA THR A 650 -38.20 -12.06 2.56
C THR A 650 -37.77 -13.35 1.85
N ASN A 651 -37.06 -13.20 0.72
CA ASN A 651 -36.72 -14.28 -0.19
C ASN A 651 -35.19 -14.37 -0.26
N TRP A 652 -34.61 -15.42 0.31
CA TRP A 652 -33.16 -15.65 0.25
C TRP A 652 -32.84 -17.14 0.10
N ILE A 653 -31.61 -17.43 -0.33
CA ILE A 653 -31.10 -18.81 -0.47
C ILE A 653 -29.66 -18.91 0.04
N CYS A 654 -29.22 -20.14 0.36
CA CYS A 654 -27.84 -20.43 0.77
C CYS A 654 -27.18 -21.47 -0.16
N ILE A 655 -25.98 -21.18 -0.65
CA ILE A 655 -25.15 -22.12 -1.42
C ILE A 655 -23.83 -22.36 -0.68
N ASN A 656 -23.46 -23.62 -0.51
CA ASN A 656 -22.27 -24.05 0.21
C ASN A 656 -21.25 -24.67 -0.76
N PHE A 657 -20.14 -23.97 -1.01
CA PHE A 657 -19.04 -24.50 -1.83
C PHE A 657 -17.95 -25.21 -1.01
N ALA A 658 -18.13 -25.33 0.31
CA ALA A 658 -17.15 -25.92 1.21
C ALA A 658 -17.49 -27.39 1.53
N ARG A 659 -16.74 -28.32 0.90
CA ARG A 659 -16.94 -29.79 1.02
C ARG A 659 -16.85 -30.34 2.45
N ASN A 660 -16.29 -29.59 3.40
CA ASN A 660 -16.18 -29.96 4.81
C ASN A 660 -17.35 -29.45 5.69
N VAL A 661 -18.24 -28.60 5.17
CA VAL A 661 -19.43 -28.14 5.90
C VAL A 661 -20.62 -29.00 5.46
N GLN A 662 -21.21 -29.72 6.41
CA GLN A 662 -22.44 -30.48 6.19
C GLN A 662 -23.67 -29.56 6.18
N ASP A 663 -24.71 -29.93 5.45
CA ASP A 663 -25.91 -29.10 5.27
C ASP A 663 -26.64 -28.78 6.59
N ASN A 664 -26.55 -29.65 7.60
CA ASN A 664 -27.07 -29.38 8.94
C ASN A 664 -26.34 -28.22 9.63
N ILE A 665 -25.01 -28.13 9.47
CA ILE A 665 -24.19 -27.04 10.01
C ILE A 665 -24.47 -25.75 9.23
N ALA A 666 -24.61 -25.83 7.90
CA ALA A 666 -25.01 -24.69 7.07
C ALA A 666 -26.40 -24.14 7.46
N ARG A 667 -27.38 -25.02 7.70
CA ARG A 667 -28.74 -24.65 8.15
C ARG A 667 -28.71 -23.97 9.52
N ALA A 668 -28.00 -24.53 10.49
CA ALA A 668 -27.85 -23.94 11.83
C ALA A 668 -27.17 -22.55 11.77
N PHE A 669 -26.10 -22.41 10.97
CA PHE A 669 -25.44 -21.12 10.76
C PHE A 669 -26.37 -20.05 10.18
N CYS A 670 -27.22 -20.42 9.21
CA CYS A 670 -28.14 -19.46 8.61
C CYS A 670 -29.29 -19.07 9.57
N ALA A 671 -29.77 -19.99 10.41
CA ALA A 671 -30.77 -19.69 11.44
C ALA A 671 -30.23 -18.72 12.51
N GLU A 672 -29.03 -18.95 13.03
CA GLU A 672 -28.33 -18.03 13.95
C GLU A 672 -28.09 -16.65 13.30
N LEU A 673 -27.73 -16.61 12.01
CA LEU A 673 -27.55 -15.35 11.29
C LEU A 673 -28.87 -14.61 11.08
N ALA A 674 -29.95 -15.30 10.71
CA ALA A 674 -31.30 -14.73 10.59
C ALA A 674 -31.80 -14.17 11.94
N GLN A 675 -31.60 -14.91 13.03
CA GLN A 675 -31.92 -14.46 14.39
C GLN A 675 -31.11 -13.20 14.77
N MET A 676 -29.83 -13.13 14.39
CA MET A 676 -29.00 -11.96 14.62
C MET A 676 -29.47 -10.74 13.81
N CYS A 677 -29.87 -10.92 12.55
CA CYS A 677 -30.46 -9.86 11.73
C CYS A 677 -31.75 -9.30 12.38
N ASN A 678 -32.67 -10.17 12.78
CA ASN A 678 -33.92 -9.80 13.46
C ASN A 678 -33.65 -9.10 14.82
N THR A 679 -32.74 -9.63 15.63
CA THR A 679 -32.34 -9.02 16.91
C THR A 679 -31.77 -7.62 16.73
N SER A 680 -31.02 -7.41 15.63
CA SER A 680 -30.43 -6.11 15.27
C SER A 680 -31.42 -5.11 14.68
N GLY A 681 -32.67 -5.51 14.44
CA GLY A 681 -33.75 -4.65 13.94
C GLY A 681 -34.08 -4.78 12.45
N MET A 682 -33.52 -5.75 11.72
CA MET A 682 -33.95 -6.08 10.35
C MET A 682 -35.24 -6.91 10.35
N ALA A 683 -35.98 -6.92 9.25
CA ALA A 683 -37.07 -7.85 9.01
C ALA A 683 -36.58 -9.02 8.13
N PHE A 684 -36.06 -10.08 8.76
CA PHE A 684 -35.37 -11.17 8.06
C PHE A 684 -36.12 -12.50 8.23
N ASN A 685 -36.60 -13.09 7.13
CA ASN A 685 -37.30 -14.38 7.14
C ASN A 685 -36.36 -15.50 7.66
N PRO A 686 -36.71 -16.24 8.73
CA PRO A 686 -35.83 -17.30 9.27
C PRO A 686 -35.61 -18.48 8.32
N GLU A 687 -36.53 -18.73 7.37
CA GLU A 687 -36.43 -19.84 6.43
C GLU A 687 -36.03 -19.39 5.02
N PRO A 688 -35.09 -20.08 4.34
CA PRO A 688 -34.75 -19.80 2.95
C PRO A 688 -35.79 -20.36 1.97
N VAL A 689 -35.89 -19.76 0.80
CA VAL A 689 -36.81 -20.18 -0.29
C VAL A 689 -36.54 -21.63 -0.73
N LEU A 690 -35.28 -22.06 -0.67
CA LEU A 690 -34.80 -23.41 -0.93
C LEU A 690 -33.84 -23.84 0.19
N PRO A 691 -33.78 -25.13 0.57
CA PRO A 691 -32.82 -25.61 1.56
C PRO A 691 -31.37 -25.34 1.11
N PRO A 692 -30.42 -25.13 2.06
CA PRO A 692 -29.01 -24.96 1.72
C PRO A 692 -28.46 -26.11 0.85
N PHE A 693 -27.65 -25.77 -0.16
CA PHE A 693 -27.17 -26.74 -1.15
C PHE A 693 -25.64 -26.79 -1.27
N GLY A 694 -25.08 -28.00 -1.17
CA GLY A 694 -23.67 -28.29 -1.46
C GLY A 694 -23.32 -28.20 -2.97
N GLY A 695 -22.59 -27.16 -3.36
CA GLY A 695 -22.09 -26.94 -4.71
C GLY A 695 -20.61 -27.33 -4.89
N ARG A 696 -20.23 -27.76 -6.10
CA ARG A 696 -18.83 -27.97 -6.47
C ARG A 696 -18.17 -26.65 -6.90
N PRO A 697 -17.02 -26.22 -6.31
CA PRO A 697 -16.31 -25.00 -6.71
C PRO A 697 -15.98 -24.94 -8.20
N ASP A 698 -15.59 -26.08 -8.77
CA ASP A 698 -15.29 -26.30 -10.18
C ASP A 698 -16.46 -26.03 -11.14
N GLN A 699 -17.69 -25.86 -10.63
CA GLN A 699 -18.89 -25.60 -11.42
C GLN A 699 -19.69 -24.41 -10.89
N VAL A 700 -19.01 -23.42 -10.30
CA VAL A 700 -19.60 -22.23 -9.67
C VAL A 700 -20.68 -21.57 -10.51
N GLU A 701 -20.44 -21.34 -11.81
CA GLU A 701 -21.41 -20.70 -12.69
C GLU A 701 -22.67 -21.54 -12.92
N ARG A 702 -22.51 -22.83 -13.24
CA ARG A 702 -23.63 -23.76 -13.42
C ARG A 702 -24.47 -23.87 -12.15
N VAL A 703 -23.82 -23.98 -10.98
CA VAL A 703 -24.48 -24.05 -9.68
C VAL A 703 -25.24 -22.76 -9.36
N LEU A 704 -24.64 -21.58 -9.58
CA LEU A 704 -25.28 -20.29 -9.37
C LEU A 704 -26.49 -20.10 -10.29
N LYS A 705 -26.31 -20.28 -11.61
CA LYS A 705 -27.37 -20.06 -12.60
C LYS A 705 -28.52 -21.07 -12.43
N ALA A 706 -28.23 -22.33 -12.13
CA ALA A 706 -29.26 -23.33 -11.82
C ALA A 706 -30.02 -23.02 -10.52
N ARG A 707 -29.33 -22.77 -9.39
CA ARG A 707 -30.02 -22.50 -8.11
C ARG A 707 -30.75 -21.15 -8.08
N PHE A 708 -30.28 -20.15 -8.84
CA PHE A 708 -31.04 -18.93 -9.07
C PHE A 708 -32.31 -19.20 -9.89
N HIS A 709 -32.22 -20.01 -10.96
CA HIS A 709 -33.39 -20.42 -11.74
C HIS A 709 -34.40 -21.20 -10.90
N ASP A 710 -33.98 -22.22 -10.14
CA ASP A 710 -34.86 -22.98 -9.22
C ASP A 710 -35.64 -22.05 -8.28
N ALA A 711 -34.94 -21.07 -7.67
CA ALA A 711 -35.53 -20.12 -6.74
C ALA A 711 -36.49 -19.17 -7.44
N MET A 712 -36.11 -18.63 -8.60
CA MET A 712 -36.98 -17.74 -9.39
C MET A 712 -38.22 -18.46 -9.90
N THR A 713 -38.12 -19.70 -10.39
CA THR A 713 -39.28 -20.51 -10.81
C THR A 713 -40.24 -20.76 -9.64
N LYS A 714 -39.73 -20.98 -8.42
CA LYS A 714 -40.57 -21.07 -7.22
C LYS A 714 -41.23 -19.73 -6.85
N LEU A 715 -40.52 -18.60 -7.01
CA LEU A 715 -41.00 -17.25 -6.68
C LEU A 715 -41.90 -16.61 -7.74
N GLN A 716 -41.79 -17.02 -9.02
CA GLN A 716 -42.62 -16.56 -10.14
C GLN A 716 -44.12 -16.74 -9.88
N SER A 717 -44.49 -17.83 -9.20
CA SER A 717 -45.84 -18.10 -8.69
C SER A 717 -46.48 -16.92 -7.92
N ASN A 718 -45.66 -16.08 -7.30
CA ASN A 718 -46.06 -14.96 -6.45
C ASN A 718 -45.58 -13.59 -6.99
N ARG A 719 -45.00 -13.52 -8.21
CA ARG A 719 -44.34 -12.32 -8.76
C ARG A 719 -43.30 -11.68 -7.81
N LYS A 720 -42.54 -12.50 -7.08
CA LYS A 720 -41.50 -12.03 -6.14
C LYS A 720 -40.09 -12.18 -6.73
N GLU A 721 -39.20 -11.26 -6.35
CA GLU A 721 -37.76 -11.34 -6.64
C GLU A 721 -36.97 -11.93 -5.46
N LEU A 722 -35.69 -12.23 -5.68
CA LEU A 722 -34.80 -12.89 -4.72
C LEU A 722 -33.85 -11.86 -4.07
N ASP A 723 -34.12 -11.50 -2.81
CA ASP A 723 -33.52 -10.38 -2.09
C ASP A 723 -32.02 -10.56 -1.77
N LEU A 724 -31.60 -11.80 -1.45
CA LEU A 724 -30.26 -12.09 -0.94
C LEU A 724 -29.76 -13.52 -1.27
N LEU A 725 -28.49 -13.62 -1.67
CA LEU A 725 -27.75 -14.89 -1.74
C LEU A 725 -26.68 -14.96 -0.63
N ILE A 726 -26.82 -15.92 0.29
CA ILE A 726 -25.79 -16.29 1.27
C ILE A 726 -24.89 -17.37 0.67
N VAL A 727 -23.57 -17.23 0.84
CA VAL A 727 -22.60 -18.19 0.29
C VAL A 727 -21.59 -18.63 1.33
N ILE A 728 -21.42 -19.94 1.54
CA ILE A 728 -20.33 -20.49 2.34
C ILE A 728 -19.16 -20.86 1.39
N LEU A 729 -17.98 -20.31 1.67
CA LEU A 729 -16.76 -20.52 0.89
C LEU A 729 -15.67 -21.17 1.75
N PRO A 730 -14.80 -22.02 1.16
CA PRO A 730 -13.60 -22.52 1.83
C PRO A 730 -12.63 -21.39 2.19
N ASP A 731 -11.83 -21.59 3.25
CA ASP A 731 -10.87 -20.60 3.75
C ASP A 731 -9.75 -20.25 2.76
N ASN A 732 -9.41 -21.15 1.84
CA ASN A 732 -8.65 -20.84 0.63
C ASN A 732 -9.60 -21.01 -0.56
N ASN A 733 -9.92 -19.90 -1.23
CA ASN A 733 -10.96 -19.84 -2.27
C ASN A 733 -10.45 -19.43 -3.67
N GLY A 734 -9.19 -19.00 -3.83
CA GLY A 734 -8.61 -18.70 -5.15
C GLY A 734 -9.45 -17.71 -5.97
N SER A 735 -9.80 -18.07 -7.21
CA SER A 735 -10.66 -17.23 -8.08
C SER A 735 -12.15 -17.28 -7.70
N LEU A 736 -12.60 -18.32 -6.97
CA LEU A 736 -14.02 -18.63 -6.71
C LEU A 736 -14.82 -17.44 -6.16
N TYR A 737 -14.19 -16.63 -5.29
CA TYR A 737 -14.82 -15.42 -4.77
C TYR A 737 -15.07 -14.39 -5.87
N GLY A 738 -14.09 -14.19 -6.76
CA GLY A 738 -14.17 -13.24 -7.87
C GLY A 738 -15.15 -13.69 -8.95
N ASP A 739 -15.06 -14.95 -9.37
CA ASP A 739 -15.98 -15.55 -10.35
C ASP A 739 -17.44 -15.46 -9.88
N LEU A 740 -17.69 -15.85 -8.62
CA LEU A 740 -19.01 -15.72 -8.01
C LEU A 740 -19.47 -14.27 -7.94
N LYS A 741 -18.57 -13.32 -7.61
CA LYS A 741 -18.93 -11.90 -7.54
C LYS A 741 -19.24 -11.29 -8.90
N ARG A 742 -18.50 -11.66 -9.95
CA ARG A 742 -18.83 -11.33 -11.34
C ARG A 742 -20.23 -11.81 -11.66
N ILE A 743 -20.46 -13.13 -11.66
CA ILE A 743 -21.73 -13.76 -12.07
C ILE A 743 -22.94 -13.22 -11.27
N CYS A 744 -22.79 -13.00 -9.97
CA CYS A 744 -23.88 -12.43 -9.15
C CYS A 744 -24.24 -10.99 -9.59
N GLU A 745 -23.24 -10.14 -9.86
CA GLU A 745 -23.41 -8.69 -9.95
C GLU A 745 -23.52 -8.20 -11.42
N THR A 746 -23.06 -9.00 -12.40
CA THR A 746 -23.15 -8.75 -13.85
C THR A 746 -24.28 -9.51 -14.53
N ASP A 747 -24.43 -10.81 -14.26
CA ASP A 747 -25.33 -11.70 -15.01
C ASP A 747 -26.69 -11.80 -14.34
N LEU A 748 -26.70 -12.16 -13.05
CA LEU A 748 -27.91 -12.47 -12.29
C LEU A 748 -28.56 -11.23 -11.64
N GLY A 749 -27.76 -10.22 -11.30
CA GLY A 749 -28.24 -9.03 -10.58
C GLY A 749 -28.63 -9.30 -9.12
N ILE A 750 -28.02 -10.29 -8.48
CA ILE A 750 -28.32 -10.66 -7.08
C ILE A 750 -27.25 -10.18 -6.12
N VAL A 751 -27.69 -9.56 -5.02
CA VAL A 751 -26.80 -9.11 -3.96
C VAL A 751 -26.37 -10.31 -3.12
N SER A 752 -25.06 -10.53 -3.00
CA SER A 752 -24.51 -11.71 -2.31
C SER A 752 -23.57 -11.40 -1.13
N GLN A 753 -23.67 -12.24 -0.10
CA GLN A 753 -22.86 -12.17 1.12
C GLN A 753 -22.13 -13.49 1.37
N CYS A 754 -20.82 -13.47 1.19
CA CYS A 754 -19.94 -14.63 1.37
C CYS A 754 -19.44 -14.75 2.83
N CYS A 755 -19.38 -15.96 3.35
CA CYS A 755 -18.90 -16.32 4.68
C CYS A 755 -17.84 -17.44 4.56
N LEU A 756 -16.77 -17.38 5.36
CA LEU A 756 -15.68 -18.36 5.32
C LEU A 756 -15.89 -19.51 6.31
N THR A 757 -15.47 -20.71 5.95
CA THR A 757 -15.57 -21.94 6.76
C THR A 757 -15.21 -21.77 8.24
N LYS A 758 -14.06 -21.14 8.56
CA LYS A 758 -13.64 -20.88 9.95
C LYS A 758 -14.65 -20.11 10.81
N HIS A 759 -15.52 -19.31 10.20
CA HIS A 759 -16.55 -18.53 10.90
C HIS A 759 -17.91 -19.24 10.95
N VAL A 760 -18.16 -20.18 10.04
CA VAL A 760 -19.32 -21.09 10.11
C VAL A 760 -19.14 -22.08 11.27
N PHE A 761 -17.95 -22.65 11.46
CA PHE A 761 -17.67 -23.52 12.61
C PHE A 761 -17.57 -22.74 13.94
N ARG A 762 -16.98 -21.54 13.94
CA ARG A 762 -16.78 -20.72 15.14
C ARG A 762 -17.74 -19.53 15.15
N MET A 763 -19.03 -19.81 15.34
CA MET A 763 -20.16 -18.86 15.29
C MET A 763 -20.12 -17.79 16.40
N SER A 764 -19.16 -16.87 16.32
CA SER A 764 -19.05 -15.75 17.26
C SER A 764 -20.20 -14.75 17.04
N LYS A 765 -20.90 -14.34 18.10
CA LYS A 765 -21.97 -13.32 18.01
C LYS A 765 -21.48 -12.00 17.39
N GLN A 766 -20.23 -11.61 17.65
CA GLN A 766 -19.58 -10.43 17.02
C GLN A 766 -19.16 -10.69 15.54
N TYR A 767 -19.16 -11.94 15.05
CA TYR A 767 -19.12 -12.19 13.61
C TYR A 767 -20.49 -11.97 12.99
N LEU A 768 -21.53 -12.62 13.53
CA LEU A 768 -22.89 -12.53 13.01
C LEU A 768 -23.40 -11.08 12.99
N ALA A 769 -23.16 -10.29 14.04
CA ALA A 769 -23.51 -8.86 14.06
C ALA A 769 -22.80 -8.05 12.95
N ASN A 770 -21.50 -8.28 12.74
CA ASN A 770 -20.74 -7.62 11.67
C ASN A 770 -21.19 -8.07 10.26
N VAL A 771 -21.69 -9.31 10.11
CA VAL A 771 -22.28 -9.78 8.85
C VAL A 771 -23.68 -9.17 8.65
N ALA A 772 -24.52 -9.10 9.67
CA ALA A 772 -25.84 -8.46 9.61
C ALA A 772 -25.74 -6.98 9.19
N LEU A 773 -24.78 -6.22 9.73
CA LEU A 773 -24.50 -4.84 9.32
C LEU A 773 -24.16 -4.70 7.82
N LYS A 774 -23.43 -5.66 7.26
CA LYS A 774 -23.10 -5.71 5.82
C LYS A 774 -24.31 -6.10 4.98
N ILE A 775 -25.16 -7.02 5.46
CA ILE A 775 -26.40 -7.43 4.79
C ILE A 775 -27.40 -6.27 4.75
N ASN A 776 -27.61 -5.57 5.89
CA ASN A 776 -28.59 -4.50 6.00
C ASN A 776 -28.41 -3.41 4.94
N VAL A 777 -27.19 -2.89 4.81
CA VAL A 777 -26.86 -1.86 3.81
C VAL A 777 -26.86 -2.40 2.38
N LYS A 778 -26.55 -3.69 2.18
CA LYS A 778 -26.68 -4.38 0.89
C LYS A 778 -28.12 -4.48 0.39
N VAL A 779 -29.10 -4.53 1.30
CA VAL A 779 -30.54 -4.47 0.97
C VAL A 779 -31.14 -3.07 1.18
N GLY A 780 -30.30 -2.03 1.23
CA GLY A 780 -30.74 -0.63 1.26
C GLY A 780 -31.18 -0.08 2.62
N GLY A 781 -30.94 -0.79 3.72
CA GLY A 781 -31.12 -0.28 5.09
C GLY A 781 -30.09 0.79 5.49
N ARG A 782 -30.21 1.31 6.73
CA ARG A 782 -29.24 2.24 7.36
C ARG A 782 -28.85 1.72 8.74
N ASN A 783 -27.55 1.59 9.00
CA ASN A 783 -27.05 1.05 10.26
C ASN A 783 -27.05 2.10 11.39
N THR A 784 -26.53 3.28 11.08
CA THR A 784 -26.30 4.42 11.99
C THR A 784 -26.52 5.73 11.25
N VAL A 785 -26.87 6.80 11.97
CA VAL A 785 -26.93 8.18 11.45
C VAL A 785 -26.22 9.11 12.44
N LEU A 786 -25.63 10.22 11.98
CA LEU A 786 -25.12 11.28 12.86
C LEU A 786 -26.29 12.06 13.49
N ALA A 787 -26.31 12.22 14.82
CA ALA A 787 -27.39 12.96 15.49
C ALA A 787 -27.48 14.43 15.04
N ASP A 788 -26.33 15.02 14.69
CA ASP A 788 -26.22 16.38 14.17
C ASP A 788 -26.74 16.52 12.74
N ALA A 789 -26.73 15.45 11.93
CA ALA A 789 -27.37 15.46 10.60
C ALA A 789 -28.90 15.52 10.70
N LEU A 790 -29.48 14.73 11.60
CA LEU A 790 -30.93 14.71 11.86
C LEU A 790 -31.45 16.05 12.40
N SER A 791 -30.64 16.73 13.21
CA SER A 791 -30.95 18.06 13.77
C SER A 791 -30.43 19.23 12.91
N ARG A 792 -29.94 18.95 11.70
CA ARG A 792 -29.39 19.88 10.71
C ARG A 792 -28.29 20.83 11.21
N ARG A 793 -27.43 20.33 12.09
CA ARG A 793 -26.32 21.09 12.72
C ARG A 793 -24.96 20.92 12.04
N ILE A 794 -24.85 20.15 10.96
CA ILE A 794 -23.58 19.99 10.23
C ILE A 794 -23.40 21.21 9.31
N PRO A 795 -22.38 22.08 9.56
CA PRO A 795 -22.17 23.29 8.77
C PRO A 795 -21.88 22.97 7.31
N ASN A 796 -22.39 23.82 6.40
CA ASN A 796 -22.21 23.73 4.96
C ASN A 796 -22.51 22.33 4.36
N VAL A 797 -23.43 21.58 4.98
CA VAL A 797 -23.84 20.24 4.56
C VAL A 797 -25.34 19.98 4.80
N SER A 798 -25.87 20.31 5.99
CA SER A 798 -27.29 20.09 6.32
C SER A 798 -28.19 21.31 6.11
N ASP A 799 -27.61 22.43 5.70
CA ASP A 799 -28.26 23.70 5.36
C ASP A 799 -29.03 23.61 4.03
N VAL A 800 -28.34 23.17 2.97
CA VAL A 800 -28.88 23.00 1.61
C VAL A 800 -28.52 21.61 1.06
N PRO A 801 -29.27 21.07 0.06
CA PRO A 801 -28.99 19.76 -0.54
C PRO A 801 -27.53 19.62 -0.99
N THR A 802 -26.75 18.87 -0.23
CA THR A 802 -25.31 18.70 -0.44
C THR A 802 -25.01 17.25 -0.80
N ILE A 803 -24.24 17.04 -1.87
CA ILE A 803 -23.78 15.71 -2.29
C ILE A 803 -22.28 15.56 -2.00
N ILE A 804 -21.90 14.45 -1.36
CA ILE A 804 -20.52 14.11 -1.03
C ILE A 804 -20.05 12.95 -1.90
N PHE A 805 -19.03 13.22 -2.72
CA PHE A 805 -18.37 12.25 -3.58
C PHE A 805 -17.09 11.70 -2.93
N GLY A 806 -16.76 10.45 -3.28
CA GLY A 806 -15.48 9.83 -3.01
C GLY A 806 -14.92 9.18 -4.28
N ALA A 807 -13.63 9.32 -4.55
CA ALA A 807 -12.98 8.79 -5.74
C ALA A 807 -11.61 8.16 -5.45
N ASP A 808 -11.32 7.04 -6.12
CA ASP A 808 -10.05 6.28 -6.04
C ASP A 808 -9.65 5.75 -7.43
N VAL A 809 -8.34 5.54 -7.63
CA VAL A 809 -7.78 4.84 -8.79
C VAL A 809 -6.85 3.73 -8.33
N THR A 810 -7.30 2.49 -8.48
CA THR A 810 -6.51 1.31 -8.15
C THR A 810 -5.72 0.85 -9.38
N HIS A 811 -4.38 0.96 -9.32
CA HIS A 811 -3.45 0.43 -10.34
C HIS A 811 -3.22 -1.10 -10.22
N PRO A 812 -2.74 -1.77 -11.30
CA PRO A 812 -2.23 -3.14 -11.24
C PRO A 812 -0.89 -3.24 -10.49
N HIS A 813 -0.52 -4.45 -10.07
CA HIS A 813 0.70 -4.69 -9.29
C HIS A 813 1.98 -4.34 -10.07
N PRO A 814 3.11 -4.06 -9.39
CA PRO A 814 4.40 -3.90 -10.07
C PRO A 814 4.81 -5.17 -10.84
N GLY A 815 5.03 -5.05 -12.15
CA GLY A 815 5.36 -6.16 -13.06
C GLY A 815 4.16 -6.84 -13.73
N GLU A 816 2.93 -6.38 -13.46
CA GLU A 816 1.78 -6.54 -14.36
C GLU A 816 1.79 -5.32 -15.29
N ASP A 817 2.18 -5.49 -16.55
CA ASP A 817 2.43 -4.37 -17.48
C ASP A 817 1.32 -4.17 -18.54
N SER A 818 0.37 -5.11 -18.64
CA SER A 818 -0.76 -5.06 -19.60
C SER A 818 -2.08 -4.61 -18.98
N SER A 819 -2.33 -4.94 -17.70
CA SER A 819 -3.64 -4.74 -17.08
C SER A 819 -3.99 -3.24 -16.94
N PRO A 820 -5.25 -2.84 -17.19
CA PRO A 820 -5.69 -1.44 -17.09
C PRO A 820 -5.66 -0.94 -15.65
N SER A 821 -5.76 0.38 -15.45
CA SER A 821 -6.14 0.95 -14.14
C SER A 821 -7.66 0.87 -13.98
N ILE A 822 -8.16 0.86 -12.74
CA ILE A 822 -9.60 0.96 -12.48
C ILE A 822 -9.85 2.19 -11.63
N ALA A 823 -10.67 3.10 -12.14
CA ALA A 823 -11.23 4.21 -11.40
C ALA A 823 -12.57 3.81 -10.78
N ALA A 824 -12.87 4.36 -9.62
CA ALA A 824 -14.18 4.26 -8.98
C ALA A 824 -14.60 5.62 -8.43
N VAL A 825 -15.88 5.92 -8.57
CA VAL A 825 -16.50 7.13 -8.02
C VAL A 825 -17.78 6.73 -7.30
N VAL A 826 -17.89 7.13 -6.03
CA VAL A 826 -19.10 6.98 -5.22
C VAL A 826 -19.70 8.34 -4.90
N ALA A 827 -21.00 8.40 -4.66
CA ALA A 827 -21.66 9.61 -4.17
C ALA A 827 -22.76 9.28 -3.16
N SER A 828 -22.91 10.11 -2.13
CA SER A 828 -24.04 10.03 -1.19
C SER A 828 -25.38 10.09 -1.94
N GLN A 829 -26.38 9.34 -1.48
CA GLN A 829 -27.71 9.23 -2.12
C GLN A 829 -28.85 9.67 -1.19
N ASP A 830 -28.52 10.08 0.03
CA ASP A 830 -29.47 10.59 1.00
C ASP A 830 -28.98 11.88 1.67
N TRP A 831 -29.93 12.79 1.90
CA TRP A 831 -29.72 14.08 2.55
C TRP A 831 -30.95 14.36 3.45
N PRO A 832 -30.76 14.83 4.69
CA PRO A 832 -29.51 15.30 5.29
C PRO A 832 -28.61 14.20 5.89
N GLU A 833 -29.00 12.91 5.88
CA GLU A 833 -28.30 11.90 6.71
C GLU A 833 -26.95 11.41 6.19
N ILE A 834 -26.74 11.38 4.85
CA ILE A 834 -25.46 11.06 4.19
C ILE A 834 -24.86 9.72 4.65
N THR A 835 -25.68 8.66 4.56
CA THR A 835 -25.36 7.29 4.99
C THR A 835 -25.35 6.27 3.86
N LYS A 836 -26.10 6.52 2.79
CA LYS A 836 -26.23 5.65 1.61
C LYS A 836 -25.36 6.19 0.49
N TYR A 837 -24.65 5.30 -0.22
CA TYR A 837 -23.79 5.67 -1.34
C TYR A 837 -24.05 4.79 -2.56
N ALA A 838 -24.22 5.39 -3.73
CA ALA A 838 -24.14 4.68 -5.01
C ALA A 838 -22.67 4.68 -5.47
N GLY A 839 -22.26 3.69 -6.26
CA GLY A 839 -20.88 3.56 -6.74
C GLY A 839 -20.81 3.09 -8.18
N LEU A 840 -20.02 3.80 -8.98
CA LEU A 840 -19.71 3.49 -10.38
C LEU A 840 -18.22 3.21 -10.53
N VAL A 841 -17.87 2.43 -11.55
CA VAL A 841 -16.52 1.91 -11.79
C VAL A 841 -16.22 1.92 -13.29
N CYS A 842 -15.00 2.25 -13.66
CA CYS A 842 -14.55 2.24 -15.06
C CYS A 842 -13.10 1.75 -15.18
N ALA A 843 -12.77 1.07 -16.28
CA ALA A 843 -11.40 0.74 -16.64
C ALA A 843 -10.78 1.87 -17.49
N GLN A 844 -9.53 2.23 -17.19
CA GLN A 844 -8.77 3.26 -17.91
C GLN A 844 -7.33 2.79 -18.15
N ALA A 845 -6.52 3.57 -18.87
CA ALA A 845 -5.24 3.09 -19.38
C ALA A 845 -4.25 2.63 -18.28
N HIS A 846 -3.26 1.82 -18.69
CA HIS A 846 -2.27 1.27 -17.79
C HIS A 846 -1.53 2.38 -17.01
N ARG A 847 -1.64 2.36 -15.66
CA ARG A 847 -1.08 3.36 -14.73
C ARG A 847 -1.50 4.81 -14.98
N GLN A 848 -2.60 5.04 -15.69
CA GLN A 848 -3.25 6.35 -15.78
C GLN A 848 -3.93 6.70 -14.45
N GLU A 849 -3.58 7.86 -13.88
CA GLU A 849 -4.15 8.37 -12.62
C GLU A 849 -5.39 9.25 -12.82
N LEU A 850 -5.47 10.02 -13.91
CA LEU A 850 -6.63 10.90 -14.18
C LEU A 850 -7.88 10.08 -14.51
N ILE A 851 -9.00 10.35 -13.83
CA ILE A 851 -10.27 9.62 -14.04
C ILE A 851 -10.92 10.02 -15.38
N GLN A 852 -10.67 9.25 -16.43
CA GLN A 852 -11.11 9.56 -17.81
C GLN A 852 -12.63 9.46 -18.02
N ASP A 853 -13.37 8.82 -17.12
CA ASP A 853 -14.83 8.63 -17.20
C ASP A 853 -15.60 9.43 -16.15
N LEU A 854 -15.01 10.53 -15.67
CA LEU A 854 -15.69 11.46 -14.76
C LEU A 854 -16.79 12.24 -15.51
N PHE A 855 -16.49 12.63 -16.75
CA PHE A 855 -17.40 13.13 -17.78
C PHE A 855 -16.89 12.69 -19.16
N LYS A 856 -17.79 12.26 -20.05
CA LYS A 856 -17.49 11.93 -21.45
C LYS A 856 -18.60 12.41 -22.39
N GLU A 857 -18.23 12.72 -23.62
CA GLU A 857 -19.16 12.91 -24.72
C GLU A 857 -18.81 11.93 -25.85
N TRP A 858 -19.82 11.34 -26.46
CA TRP A 858 -19.67 10.49 -27.65
C TRP A 858 -20.83 10.72 -28.62
N GLN A 859 -20.66 10.28 -29.86
CA GLN A 859 -21.72 10.35 -30.86
C GLN A 859 -22.45 8.99 -30.89
N ASP A 860 -23.67 8.97 -30.37
CA ASP A 860 -24.58 7.84 -30.44
C ASP A 860 -25.24 7.80 -31.82
N PRO A 861 -25.18 6.68 -32.57
CA PRO A 861 -25.73 6.58 -33.92
C PRO A 861 -27.23 6.92 -34.05
N ASN A 862 -27.99 6.82 -32.95
CA ASN A 862 -29.44 7.05 -32.93
C ASN A 862 -29.83 8.32 -32.14
N ARG A 863 -28.93 8.85 -31.29
CA ARG A 863 -29.22 9.97 -30.38
C ARG A 863 -28.32 11.19 -30.58
N GLY A 864 -27.42 11.17 -31.54
CA GLY A 864 -26.50 12.28 -31.83
C GLY A 864 -25.45 12.45 -30.72
N LYS A 865 -25.11 13.70 -30.37
CA LYS A 865 -24.09 13.96 -29.35
C LYS A 865 -24.64 13.68 -27.95
N VAL A 866 -24.26 12.55 -27.36
CA VAL A 866 -24.65 12.13 -26.01
C VAL A 866 -23.53 12.45 -25.02
N SER A 867 -23.88 13.09 -23.91
CA SER A 867 -22.98 13.37 -22.79
C SER A 867 -23.34 12.53 -21.56
N GLY A 868 -22.34 11.88 -20.97
CA GLY A 868 -22.43 10.94 -19.86
C GLY A 868 -21.20 10.99 -18.95
N GLY A 869 -20.88 9.86 -18.30
CA GLY A 869 -19.80 9.76 -17.31
C GLY A 869 -20.30 9.75 -15.86
N MET A 870 -19.45 9.31 -14.94
CA MET A 870 -19.83 8.89 -13.59
C MET A 870 -20.48 10.00 -12.75
N ILE A 871 -20.04 11.26 -12.87
CA ILE A 871 -20.65 12.38 -12.12
C ILE A 871 -22.10 12.59 -12.56
N LYS A 872 -22.36 12.55 -13.88
CA LYS A 872 -23.70 12.80 -14.44
C LYS A 872 -24.71 11.76 -13.97
N GLU A 873 -24.34 10.48 -14.01
CA GLU A 873 -25.19 9.39 -13.52
C GLU A 873 -25.47 9.50 -12.01
N LEU A 874 -24.45 9.82 -11.21
CA LEU A 874 -24.59 9.94 -9.74
C LEU A 874 -25.44 11.15 -9.33
N LEU A 875 -25.39 12.27 -10.06
CA LEU A 875 -26.28 13.43 -9.87
C LEU A 875 -27.74 13.11 -10.24
N ILE A 876 -27.96 12.38 -11.34
CA ILE A 876 -29.31 11.89 -11.72
C ILE A 876 -29.84 10.91 -10.65
N SER A 877 -28.99 10.04 -10.12
CA SER A 877 -29.34 9.09 -9.06
C SER A 877 -29.72 9.82 -7.77
N PHE A 878 -28.95 10.83 -7.34
CA PHE A 878 -29.28 11.66 -6.17
C PHE A 878 -30.65 12.33 -6.30
N ARG A 879 -30.95 12.92 -7.47
CA ARG A 879 -32.26 13.56 -7.72
C ARG A 879 -33.42 12.56 -7.71
N ARG A 880 -33.19 11.32 -8.20
CA ARG A 880 -34.17 10.23 -8.12
C ARG A 880 -34.38 9.72 -6.68
N ALA A 881 -33.34 9.75 -5.84
CA ALA A 881 -33.38 9.23 -4.47
C ALA A 881 -33.92 10.25 -3.43
N THR A 882 -33.66 11.55 -3.64
CA THR A 882 -34.01 12.63 -2.69
C THR A 882 -35.12 13.56 -3.18
N GLY A 883 -35.48 13.52 -4.46
CA GLY A 883 -36.35 14.49 -5.13
C GLY A 883 -35.70 15.86 -5.41
N GLN A 884 -34.56 16.17 -4.79
CA GLN A 884 -33.88 17.47 -4.86
C GLN A 884 -32.70 17.45 -5.84
N LYS A 885 -32.37 18.60 -6.44
CA LYS A 885 -31.05 18.78 -7.08
C LYS A 885 -30.03 19.24 -6.03
N PRO A 886 -28.78 18.72 -6.02
CA PRO A 886 -27.74 19.27 -5.17
C PRO A 886 -27.53 20.75 -5.45
N GLN A 887 -27.28 21.52 -4.41
CA GLN A 887 -26.84 22.91 -4.47
C GLN A 887 -25.35 23.04 -4.13
N ARG A 888 -24.74 21.99 -3.57
CA ARG A 888 -23.33 21.95 -3.17
C ARG A 888 -22.69 20.59 -3.48
N ILE A 889 -21.44 20.61 -3.95
CA ILE A 889 -20.64 19.41 -4.22
C ILE A 889 -19.39 19.42 -3.34
N ILE A 890 -19.15 18.34 -2.60
CA ILE A 890 -17.91 18.08 -1.87
C ILE A 890 -17.27 16.82 -2.46
N PHE A 891 -16.02 16.91 -2.93
CA PHE A 891 -15.34 15.83 -3.66
C PHE A 891 -14.06 15.42 -2.94
N TYR A 892 -13.99 14.19 -2.45
CA TYR A 892 -12.81 13.62 -1.79
C TYR A 892 -12.09 12.61 -2.69
N ARG A 893 -10.80 12.82 -2.94
CA ARG A 893 -9.99 12.04 -3.90
C ARG A 893 -8.79 11.37 -3.20
N ASP A 894 -8.78 10.04 -3.08
CA ASP A 894 -7.61 9.30 -2.55
C ASP A 894 -6.52 9.13 -3.63
N GLY A 895 -5.35 8.66 -3.22
CA GLY A 895 -4.29 8.12 -4.07
C GLY A 895 -3.34 9.13 -4.73
N VAL A 896 -3.80 10.34 -5.01
CA VAL A 896 -3.07 11.34 -5.83
C VAL A 896 -1.78 11.84 -5.16
N SER A 897 -0.69 11.93 -5.93
CA SER A 897 0.58 12.49 -5.47
C SER A 897 0.68 14.01 -5.66
N GLU A 898 1.47 14.68 -4.80
CA GLU A 898 1.58 16.15 -4.75
C GLU A 898 2.01 16.76 -6.11
N GLY A 899 2.91 16.09 -6.82
CA GLY A 899 3.35 16.51 -8.17
C GLY A 899 2.30 16.35 -9.27
N GLN A 900 1.10 15.84 -8.95
CA GLN A 900 -0.02 15.69 -9.88
C GLN A 900 -1.23 16.57 -9.50
N PHE A 901 -1.18 17.29 -8.37
CA PHE A 901 -2.32 18.08 -7.85
C PHE A 901 -2.92 19.04 -8.89
N TYR A 902 -2.09 19.84 -9.57
CA TYR A 902 -2.56 20.74 -10.63
C TYR A 902 -3.20 20.02 -11.82
N GLN A 903 -2.65 18.87 -12.23
CA GLN A 903 -3.15 18.11 -13.38
C GLN A 903 -4.49 17.42 -13.05
N VAL A 904 -4.60 16.85 -11.85
CA VAL A 904 -5.85 16.28 -11.33
C VAL A 904 -6.90 17.36 -11.15
N LEU A 905 -6.57 18.49 -10.51
CA LEU A 905 -7.53 19.58 -10.29
C LEU A 905 -8.08 20.10 -11.61
N LEU A 906 -7.20 20.48 -12.55
CA LEU A 906 -7.62 21.10 -13.82
C LEU A 906 -8.50 20.15 -14.65
N TYR A 907 -8.20 18.84 -14.66
CA TYR A 907 -8.97 17.85 -15.44
C TYR A 907 -10.24 17.38 -14.72
N GLU A 908 -10.16 17.01 -13.43
CA GLU A 908 -11.29 16.44 -12.70
C GLU A 908 -12.33 17.52 -12.30
N LEU A 909 -11.91 18.77 -12.01
CA LEU A 909 -12.86 19.87 -11.74
C LEU A 909 -13.60 20.32 -13.01
N ASP A 910 -12.90 20.43 -14.14
CA ASP A 910 -13.50 20.74 -15.45
C ASP A 910 -14.52 19.66 -15.86
N ALA A 911 -14.20 18.38 -15.67
CA ALA A 911 -15.14 17.29 -15.89
C ALA A 911 -16.38 17.37 -14.96
N ILE A 912 -16.22 17.74 -13.68
CA ILE A 912 -17.36 17.98 -12.77
C ILE A 912 -18.22 19.16 -13.27
N ARG A 913 -17.60 20.26 -13.70
CA ARG A 913 -18.29 21.44 -14.27
C ARG A 913 -19.09 21.08 -15.53
N LYS A 914 -18.47 20.38 -16.47
CA LYS A 914 -19.09 19.91 -17.72
C LYS A 914 -20.22 18.93 -17.46
N ALA A 915 -20.06 18.01 -16.50
CA ALA A 915 -21.14 17.11 -16.08
C ALA A 915 -22.37 17.89 -15.58
N CYS A 916 -22.17 18.92 -14.76
CA CYS A 916 -23.26 19.79 -14.27
C CYS A 916 -23.92 20.57 -15.42
N ALA A 917 -23.15 21.28 -16.24
CA ALA A 917 -23.68 22.04 -17.37
C ALA A 917 -24.42 21.16 -18.40
N SER A 918 -24.05 19.88 -18.52
CA SER A 918 -24.71 18.90 -19.40
C SER A 918 -26.06 18.36 -18.89
N LEU A 919 -26.50 18.75 -17.69
CA LEU A 919 -27.78 18.37 -17.09
C LEU A 919 -28.82 19.49 -17.18
N GLU A 920 -28.40 20.73 -16.97
CA GLU A 920 -29.26 21.92 -16.94
C GLU A 920 -28.39 23.15 -17.29
N PRO A 921 -28.75 23.97 -18.30
CA PRO A 921 -28.02 25.20 -18.58
C PRO A 921 -27.92 26.08 -17.33
N ASN A 922 -26.76 26.70 -17.11
CA ASN A 922 -26.44 27.52 -15.93
C ASN A 922 -26.38 26.79 -14.58
N TYR A 923 -26.55 25.46 -14.51
CA TYR A 923 -26.38 24.71 -13.25
C TYR A 923 -24.90 24.58 -12.87
N GLN A 924 -24.46 25.47 -11.98
CA GLN A 924 -23.09 25.55 -11.46
C GLN A 924 -23.08 25.55 -9.92
N PRO A 925 -23.29 24.41 -9.25
CA PRO A 925 -23.20 24.34 -7.79
C PRO A 925 -21.76 24.60 -7.30
N PRO A 926 -21.54 25.30 -6.17
CA PRO A 926 -20.21 25.48 -5.60
C PRO A 926 -19.52 24.16 -5.22
N VAL A 927 -18.24 24.04 -5.59
CA VAL A 927 -17.43 22.82 -5.43
C VAL A 927 -16.33 23.02 -4.39
N THR A 928 -16.15 22.02 -3.52
CA THR A 928 -14.96 21.85 -2.66
C THR A 928 -14.24 20.56 -3.04
N PHE A 929 -12.96 20.64 -3.41
CA PHE A 929 -12.14 19.52 -3.86
C PHE A 929 -11.01 19.25 -2.86
N VAL A 930 -11.02 18.07 -2.24
CA VAL A 930 -10.09 17.66 -1.18
C VAL A 930 -9.36 16.39 -1.60
N VAL A 931 -8.05 16.46 -1.76
CA VAL A 931 -7.21 15.27 -1.90
C VAL A 931 -6.94 14.67 -0.53
N VAL A 932 -6.96 13.34 -0.47
CA VAL A 932 -6.72 12.54 0.73
C VAL A 932 -5.53 11.63 0.47
N GLN A 933 -4.62 11.54 1.44
CA GLN A 933 -3.40 10.73 1.34
C GLN A 933 -3.21 9.93 2.62
N LYS A 934 -3.59 8.64 2.60
CA LYS A 934 -3.25 7.67 3.68
C LYS A 934 -1.81 7.13 3.57
N ARG A 935 -1.14 7.31 2.42
CA ARG A 935 0.12 6.64 2.04
C ARG A 935 1.37 7.55 2.13
N HIS A 936 1.54 8.29 3.23
CA HIS A 936 2.74 9.13 3.48
C HIS A 936 3.62 8.62 4.63
N HIS A 937 4.74 9.33 4.87
CA HIS A 937 5.75 9.01 5.88
C HIS A 937 5.64 9.79 7.19
N THR A 938 4.85 10.87 7.24
CA THR A 938 4.50 11.57 8.50
C THR A 938 3.88 10.61 9.53
N ARG A 939 4.39 10.65 10.76
CA ARG A 939 3.92 9.95 11.97
C ARG A 939 3.79 10.96 13.09
N LEU A 940 2.80 10.75 13.96
CA LEU A 940 2.55 11.55 15.15
C LEU A 940 2.63 10.63 16.37
N PHE A 941 3.35 11.08 17.39
CA PHE A 941 3.53 10.39 18.68
C PHE A 941 3.02 11.29 19.79
N ALA A 942 2.50 10.73 20.88
CA ALA A 942 2.18 11.52 22.06
C ALA A 942 3.47 12.12 22.66
N ASN A 943 3.38 13.33 23.24
CA ASN A 943 4.54 13.94 23.90
C ASN A 943 5.07 13.05 25.05
N ASN A 944 4.15 12.47 25.84
CA ASN A 944 4.44 11.55 26.94
C ASN A 944 3.64 10.25 26.81
N HIS A 945 4.29 9.16 26.38
CA HIS A 945 3.68 7.82 26.25
C HIS A 945 3.11 7.25 27.55
N ASN A 946 3.51 7.77 28.71
CA ASN A 946 3.01 7.31 30.01
C ASN A 946 1.67 7.96 30.41
N ASP A 947 1.29 9.09 29.80
CA ASP A 947 0.02 9.75 30.11
C ASP A 947 -1.14 9.10 29.36
N ARG A 948 -1.88 8.24 30.08
CA ARG A 948 -3.09 7.55 29.62
C ARG A 948 -4.25 8.47 29.23
N ARG A 949 -4.18 9.78 29.45
CA ARG A 949 -5.13 10.76 28.90
C ARG A 949 -4.76 11.23 27.49
N SER A 950 -3.52 11.00 27.06
CA SER A 950 -2.99 11.42 25.74
C SER A 950 -2.80 10.27 24.74
N VAL A 951 -2.82 9.02 25.22
CA VAL A 951 -2.62 7.80 24.39
C VAL A 951 -3.77 6.80 24.48
N ASP A 952 -3.95 6.03 23.41
CA ASP A 952 -4.80 4.84 23.40
C ASP A 952 -4.12 3.60 24.01
N ARG A 953 -4.84 2.47 24.03
CA ARG A 953 -4.38 1.18 24.59
C ARG A 953 -3.10 0.62 23.94
N SER A 954 -2.74 1.05 22.73
CA SER A 954 -1.52 0.62 22.03
C SER A 954 -0.31 1.54 22.31
N GLY A 955 -0.56 2.76 22.79
CA GLY A 955 0.42 3.85 22.89
C GLY A 955 0.36 4.84 21.72
N ASN A 956 -0.67 4.80 20.87
CA ASN A 956 -0.86 5.76 19.79
C ASN A 956 -1.60 7.01 20.27
N ILE A 957 -1.48 8.10 19.51
CA ILE A 957 -2.30 9.32 19.70
C ILE A 957 -3.80 8.99 19.63
N LEU A 958 -4.61 9.75 20.36
CA LEU A 958 -6.06 9.51 20.42
C LEU A 958 -6.77 9.80 19.08
N PRO A 959 -7.84 9.06 18.75
CA PRO A 959 -8.68 9.36 17.59
C PRO A 959 -9.34 10.75 17.73
N GLY A 960 -9.44 11.45 16.60
CA GLY A 960 -9.85 12.85 16.54
C GLY A 960 -8.67 13.83 16.62
N THR A 961 -7.44 13.36 16.85
CA THR A 961 -6.24 14.23 16.84
C THR A 961 -6.02 14.83 15.45
N VAL A 962 -6.09 16.16 15.36
CA VAL A 962 -5.80 16.99 14.18
C VAL A 962 -4.54 17.81 14.40
N VAL A 963 -3.75 17.96 13.33
CA VAL A 963 -2.62 18.88 13.22
C VAL A 963 -2.78 19.70 11.93
N ASP A 964 -2.92 21.02 12.09
CA ASP A 964 -2.95 22.02 11.01
C ASP A 964 -1.86 23.09 11.20
N SER A 965 -0.85 22.78 12.02
CA SER A 965 0.23 23.70 12.43
C SER A 965 1.63 23.11 12.26
N LYS A 966 2.63 23.98 12.07
CA LYS A 966 4.09 23.70 12.02
C LYS A 966 4.56 22.79 10.88
N ILE A 967 4.12 21.52 10.85
CA ILE A 967 4.50 20.51 9.84
C ILE A 967 3.63 20.54 8.57
N CYS A 968 2.55 21.32 8.60
CA CYS A 968 1.68 21.59 7.47
C CYS A 968 2.30 22.59 6.49
N HIS A 969 1.70 22.73 5.31
CA HIS A 969 2.18 23.60 4.24
C HIS A 969 2.16 25.10 4.65
N PRO A 970 3.12 25.93 4.19
CA PRO A 970 3.20 27.34 4.58
C PRO A 970 1.95 28.17 4.27
N THR A 971 1.36 27.99 3.08
CA THR A 971 0.31 28.87 2.52
C THR A 971 -1.02 28.16 2.27
N GLU A 972 -0.96 27.04 1.54
CA GLU A 972 -2.09 26.18 1.15
C GLU A 972 -2.85 25.59 2.35
N PHE A 973 -4.08 25.14 2.11
CA PHE A 973 -4.97 24.59 3.13
C PHE A 973 -4.85 23.06 3.25
N ASP A 974 -3.88 22.58 4.05
CA ASP A 974 -3.71 21.18 4.43
C ASP A 974 -3.89 20.92 5.94
N PHE A 975 -4.23 19.69 6.32
CA PHE A 975 -4.21 19.20 7.70
C PHE A 975 -4.01 17.69 7.78
N TYR A 976 -3.41 17.21 8.88
CA TYR A 976 -3.37 15.80 9.24
C TYR A 976 -4.48 15.48 10.24
N LEU A 977 -5.22 14.40 10.03
CA LEU A 977 -6.25 13.89 10.96
C LEU A 977 -6.03 12.40 11.25
N CYS A 978 -5.84 12.06 12.52
CA CYS A 978 -5.89 10.68 13.00
C CYS A 978 -7.29 10.37 13.54
N SER A 979 -8.22 10.01 12.65
CA SER A 979 -9.61 9.72 13.02
C SER A 979 -9.85 8.37 13.70
N HIS A 980 -8.82 7.52 13.85
CA HIS A 980 -8.95 6.12 14.28
C HIS A 980 -8.01 5.78 15.45
N ALA A 981 -8.41 4.84 16.30
CA ALA A 981 -7.55 4.25 17.32
C ALA A 981 -6.54 3.25 16.70
N GLY A 982 -5.33 3.23 17.23
CA GLY A 982 -4.31 2.23 16.90
C GLY A 982 -4.61 0.89 17.56
N ILE A 983 -4.94 -0.13 16.76
CA ILE A 983 -5.03 -1.52 17.25
C ILE A 983 -3.65 -2.18 17.31
N GLN A 984 -2.81 -1.92 16.31
CA GLN A 984 -1.52 -2.58 16.13
C GLN A 984 -0.54 -1.64 15.39
N GLY A 985 0.73 -1.67 15.82
CA GLY A 985 1.78 -0.84 15.23
C GLY A 985 1.69 0.63 15.60
N THR A 986 2.10 1.51 14.67
CA THR A 986 1.97 2.96 14.79
C THR A 986 0.93 3.47 13.80
N SER A 987 -0.05 4.24 14.29
CA SER A 987 -1.13 4.84 13.50
C SER A 987 -0.58 5.76 12.42
N ARG A 988 -1.31 5.83 11.30
CA ARG A 988 -1.04 6.78 10.22
C ARG A 988 -2.19 7.78 10.20
N PRO A 989 -2.01 9.05 10.63
CA PRO A 989 -3.00 10.07 10.30
C PRO A 989 -3.15 10.11 8.78
N ALA A 990 -4.34 10.44 8.28
CA ALA A 990 -4.51 10.78 6.88
C ALA A 990 -4.23 12.27 6.69
N HIS A 991 -3.50 12.60 5.62
CA HIS A 991 -3.26 13.97 5.18
C HIS A 991 -4.39 14.39 4.24
N TYR A 992 -5.02 15.52 4.53
CA TYR A 992 -6.08 16.13 3.75
C TYR A 992 -5.58 17.46 3.19
N HIS A 993 -5.76 17.67 1.90
CA HIS A 993 -5.27 18.86 1.21
C HIS A 993 -6.37 19.43 0.31
N VAL A 994 -6.79 20.67 0.56
CA VAL A 994 -7.87 21.32 -0.19
C VAL A 994 -7.28 22.01 -1.42
N LEU A 995 -7.58 21.48 -2.61
CA LEU A 995 -7.11 22.03 -3.89
C LEU A 995 -8.02 23.13 -4.43
N TRP A 996 -9.29 23.12 -4.04
CA TRP A 996 -10.29 24.11 -4.46
C TRP A 996 -11.40 24.21 -3.42
N ASP A 997 -11.86 25.43 -3.12
CA ASP A 997 -13.03 25.62 -2.27
C ASP A 997 -13.80 26.91 -2.60
N GLU A 998 -14.98 26.75 -3.19
CA GLU A 998 -15.94 27.85 -3.39
C GLU A 998 -16.94 27.97 -2.22
N ASN A 999 -17.06 26.94 -1.38
CA ASN A 999 -17.99 26.93 -0.24
C ASN A 999 -17.45 27.66 0.99
N ARG A 1000 -16.19 28.10 0.96
CA ARG A 1000 -15.52 28.90 1.99
C ARG A 1000 -15.62 28.25 3.38
N PHE A 1001 -15.31 26.95 3.46
CA PHE A 1001 -15.24 26.22 4.72
C PHE A 1001 -14.22 26.85 5.67
N SER A 1002 -14.57 26.98 6.96
CA SER A 1002 -13.54 27.23 7.96
C SER A 1002 -12.68 25.99 8.20
N ALA A 1003 -11.52 26.19 8.83
CA ALA A 1003 -10.66 25.08 9.25
C ALA A 1003 -11.41 24.11 10.18
N ASP A 1004 -12.18 24.62 11.15
CA ASP A 1004 -12.92 23.78 12.10
C ASP A 1004 -14.09 23.02 11.44
N ASP A 1005 -14.82 23.65 10.51
CA ASP A 1005 -15.97 23.01 9.85
C ASP A 1005 -15.51 21.80 9.02
N LEU A 1006 -14.49 21.98 8.18
CA LEU A 1006 -14.01 20.90 7.30
C LEU A 1006 -13.30 19.79 8.09
N GLN A 1007 -12.52 20.14 9.11
CA GLN A 1007 -11.88 19.16 10.00
C GLN A 1007 -12.93 18.35 10.78
N SER A 1008 -13.95 19.02 11.32
CA SER A 1008 -15.05 18.37 12.06
C SER A 1008 -15.93 17.52 11.16
N LEU A 1009 -16.29 18.00 9.97
CA LEU A 1009 -17.02 17.21 8.95
C LEU A 1009 -16.25 15.94 8.59
N THR A 1010 -14.96 16.08 8.26
CA THR A 1010 -14.10 14.95 7.87
C THR A 1010 -13.97 13.93 9.00
N ASN A 1011 -13.77 14.39 10.24
CA ASN A 1011 -13.76 13.53 11.43
C ASN A 1011 -15.10 12.81 11.64
N ASN A 1012 -16.22 13.54 11.58
CA ASN A 1012 -17.55 12.98 11.81
C ASN A 1012 -17.93 11.93 10.76
N LEU A 1013 -17.58 12.16 9.49
CA LEU A 1013 -17.74 11.17 8.43
C LEU A 1013 -16.95 9.88 8.70
N CYS A 1014 -15.77 9.93 9.33
CA CYS A 1014 -15.02 8.70 9.70
C CYS A 1014 -15.77 7.75 10.66
N TYR A 1015 -16.90 8.17 11.26
CA TYR A 1015 -17.79 7.33 12.07
C TYR A 1015 -19.03 6.79 11.32
N THR A 1016 -19.30 7.23 10.08
CA THR A 1016 -20.45 6.75 9.27
C THR A 1016 -20.12 5.50 8.44
N TYR A 1017 -18.97 4.85 8.67
CA TYR A 1017 -18.61 3.62 7.97
C TYR A 1017 -19.50 2.44 8.36
N VAL A 1018 -20.30 1.97 7.41
CA VAL A 1018 -21.42 1.08 7.68
C VAL A 1018 -21.05 -0.36 8.03
N CYS A 1019 -19.91 -0.88 7.55
CA CYS A 1019 -19.58 -2.32 7.70
C CYS A 1019 -18.94 -2.68 9.05
N CYS A 1020 -18.58 -1.69 9.88
CA CYS A 1020 -17.97 -1.91 11.20
C CYS A 1020 -18.57 -0.96 12.25
N SER A 1021 -19.42 -1.50 13.12
CA SER A 1021 -20.05 -0.77 14.24
C SER A 1021 -19.17 -0.66 15.50
N SER A 1022 -17.85 -0.66 15.35
CA SER A 1022 -16.94 -0.78 16.50
C SER A 1022 -15.64 -0.03 16.39
N GLN A 1023 -15.39 0.66 15.28
CA GLN A 1023 -14.22 1.50 15.10
C GLN A 1023 -14.45 2.54 14.00
N SER A 1024 -13.98 3.75 14.23
CA SER A 1024 -13.83 4.80 13.22
C SER A 1024 -12.74 4.44 12.21
N LEU A 1025 -12.92 4.83 10.95
CA LEU A 1025 -11.93 4.54 9.90
C LEU A 1025 -10.73 5.50 9.93
N SER A 1026 -9.62 5.03 9.36
CA SER A 1026 -8.37 5.79 9.15
C SER A 1026 -8.39 6.73 7.95
N ILE A 1027 -9.46 6.69 7.16
CA ILE A 1027 -9.74 7.53 5.99
C ILE A 1027 -11.27 7.64 5.88
N LEU A 1028 -11.80 8.74 5.33
CA LEU A 1028 -13.26 8.92 5.28
C LEU A 1028 -13.97 7.83 4.46
N PRO A 1029 -15.23 7.48 4.78
CA PRO A 1029 -15.94 6.40 4.10
C PRO A 1029 -16.15 6.61 2.60
N PRO A 1030 -16.48 7.80 2.06
CA PRO A 1030 -16.53 8.02 0.61
C PRO A 1030 -15.30 7.52 -0.16
N ALA A 1031 -14.09 7.92 0.23
CA ALA A 1031 -12.86 7.45 -0.39
C ALA A 1031 -12.66 5.94 -0.20
N TYR A 1032 -12.96 5.42 0.99
CA TYR A 1032 -12.84 4.00 1.29
C TYR A 1032 -13.85 3.13 0.49
N TYR A 1033 -15.05 3.62 0.25
CA TYR A 1033 -16.07 2.99 -0.59
C TYR A 1033 -15.66 2.99 -2.06
N ALA A 1034 -15.03 4.07 -2.56
CA ALA A 1034 -14.44 4.09 -3.89
C ALA A 1034 -13.34 3.02 -4.04
N HIS A 1035 -12.39 2.95 -3.10
CA HIS A 1035 -11.35 1.90 -3.09
C HIS A 1035 -11.96 0.47 -3.00
N LEU A 1036 -13.02 0.26 -2.21
CA LEU A 1036 -13.75 -1.02 -2.18
C LEU A 1036 -14.45 -1.34 -3.51
N ALA A 1037 -14.99 -0.34 -4.20
CA ALA A 1037 -15.63 -0.52 -5.51
C ALA A 1037 -14.60 -0.81 -6.61
N ALA A 1038 -13.47 -0.09 -6.64
CA ALA A 1038 -12.35 -0.35 -7.55
C ALA A 1038 -11.77 -1.75 -7.34
N PHE A 1039 -11.55 -2.15 -6.07
CA PHE A 1039 -11.10 -3.49 -5.72
C PHE A 1039 -12.14 -4.58 -6.05
N ARG A 1040 -13.44 -4.30 -5.95
CA ARG A 1040 -14.49 -5.22 -6.42
C ARG A 1040 -14.44 -5.39 -7.94
N ALA A 1041 -14.33 -4.29 -8.69
CA ALA A 1041 -14.28 -4.29 -10.14
C ALA A 1041 -13.08 -5.04 -10.72
N ARG A 1042 -11.97 -5.16 -9.97
CA ARG A 1042 -10.85 -6.04 -10.33
C ARG A 1042 -11.23 -7.51 -10.51
N PHE A 1043 -12.31 -7.99 -9.87
CA PHE A 1043 -12.81 -9.35 -10.04
C PHE A 1043 -13.77 -9.54 -11.22
N TYR A 1044 -14.28 -8.44 -11.80
CA TYR A 1044 -15.11 -8.49 -13.02
C TYR A 1044 -14.27 -8.61 -14.28
N MET A 1045 -12.99 -8.24 -14.21
CA MET A 1045 -12.01 -8.58 -15.23
C MET A 1045 -11.87 -10.10 -15.30
N GLU A 1046 -11.97 -10.64 -16.51
CA GLU A 1046 -11.51 -12.01 -16.77
C GLU A 1046 -10.00 -12.08 -16.52
N PRO A 1047 -9.48 -13.15 -15.92
CA PRO A 1047 -8.04 -13.35 -15.84
C PRO A 1047 -7.52 -13.62 -17.25
N ASP A 1048 -6.83 -12.63 -17.85
CA ASP A 1048 -6.09 -12.82 -19.11
C ASP A 1048 -5.25 -14.10 -19.02
N THR A 1049 -5.42 -15.02 -19.96
CA THR A 1049 -4.80 -16.36 -19.98
C THR A 1049 -3.32 -16.27 -20.41
N SER A 1050 -2.54 -15.53 -19.61
CA SER A 1050 -1.14 -15.14 -19.82
C SER A 1050 -0.09 -16.27 -19.75
N ASP A 1051 -0.52 -17.51 -19.94
CA ASP A 1051 0.32 -18.70 -20.10
C ASP A 1051 -0.15 -19.65 -21.25
N SER A 1052 -1.21 -19.29 -22.02
CA SER A 1052 -1.71 -20.10 -23.16
C SER A 1052 -0.96 -19.85 -24.47
N GLY A 1053 0.32 -20.24 -24.51
CA GLY A 1053 1.16 -20.22 -25.71
C GLY A 1053 0.93 -21.40 -26.67
N SER A 1054 -0.32 -21.65 -27.09
CA SER A 1054 -0.71 -22.82 -27.91
C SER A 1054 -2.14 -22.64 -28.47
N MET A 1055 -2.50 -23.04 -29.70
CA MET A 1055 -1.77 -23.45 -30.92
C MET A 1055 -2.59 -22.91 -32.11
N ILE A 1056 -1.95 -22.39 -33.17
CA ILE A 1056 -2.67 -22.06 -34.42
C ILE A 1056 -2.74 -23.33 -35.27
N SER A 1057 -3.94 -23.91 -35.41
CA SER A 1057 -4.23 -24.90 -36.46
C SER A 1057 -4.14 -24.20 -37.83
N GLY A 1058 -3.18 -24.61 -38.65
CA GLY A 1058 -2.77 -23.83 -39.82
C GLY A 1058 -3.65 -23.99 -41.06
N ALA A 1059 -3.78 -22.89 -41.81
CA ALA A 1059 -3.93 -22.90 -43.26
C ALA A 1059 -2.69 -22.21 -43.86
N ALA A 1060 -2.24 -22.63 -45.05
CA ALA A 1060 -0.90 -22.30 -45.53
C ALA A 1060 -0.79 -20.92 -46.20
N GLY A 1061 0.29 -20.19 -45.88
CA GLY A 1061 0.73 -18.99 -46.58
C GLY A 1061 2.22 -18.74 -46.32
N ARG A 1062 3.04 -18.71 -47.37
CA ARG A 1062 4.50 -18.50 -47.24
C ARG A 1062 4.83 -17.01 -47.19
N GLY A 1063 5.53 -16.57 -46.16
CA GLY A 1063 6.09 -15.22 -46.07
C GLY A 1063 6.97 -15.07 -44.82
N ALA A 1064 8.27 -14.84 -45.01
CA ALA A 1064 9.22 -14.68 -43.91
C ALA A 1064 9.40 -13.19 -43.57
N GLY A 1065 9.17 -12.82 -42.31
CA GLY A 1065 9.33 -11.46 -41.80
C GLY A 1065 9.46 -11.45 -40.26
N GLY A 1066 10.36 -10.63 -39.73
CA GLY A 1066 10.76 -10.68 -38.33
C GLY A 1066 9.69 -10.21 -37.33
N ARG A 1067 9.44 -10.97 -36.26
CA ARG A 1067 8.62 -10.54 -35.12
C ARG A 1067 9.36 -9.50 -34.28
N SER A 1068 9.14 -8.22 -34.57
CA SER A 1068 9.52 -7.12 -33.67
C SER A 1068 8.65 -7.15 -32.40
N THR A 1069 9.27 -6.96 -31.23
CA THR A 1069 8.57 -6.84 -29.94
C THR A 1069 7.93 -5.46 -29.82
N ARG A 1070 6.78 -5.25 -30.48
CA ARG A 1070 5.97 -4.04 -30.30
C ARG A 1070 5.49 -3.93 -28.85
N VAL A 1071 5.94 -2.88 -28.17
CA VAL A 1071 5.30 -2.35 -26.96
C VAL A 1071 3.84 -2.02 -27.31
N PRO A 1072 2.84 -2.27 -26.43
CA PRO A 1072 1.48 -1.79 -26.66
C PRO A 1072 1.48 -0.27 -26.88
N GLY A 1073 0.90 0.19 -27.99
CA GLY A 1073 0.73 1.62 -28.23
C GLY A 1073 -0.22 2.23 -27.19
N ALA A 1074 -0.08 3.53 -26.93
CA ALA A 1074 -0.92 4.25 -25.96
C ALA A 1074 -2.43 4.17 -26.26
N ASN A 1075 -2.80 3.81 -27.49
CA ASN A 1075 -4.18 3.68 -27.98
C ASN A 1075 -4.64 2.21 -28.11
N ALA A 1076 -4.08 1.28 -27.33
CA ALA A 1076 -4.68 -0.05 -27.18
C ALA A 1076 -6.04 0.10 -26.48
N GLU A 1077 -7.13 -0.32 -27.14
CA GLU A 1077 -8.49 -0.13 -26.61
C GLU A 1077 -8.66 -0.83 -25.26
N VAL A 1078 -8.99 -0.05 -24.23
CA VAL A 1078 -9.23 -0.57 -22.88
C VAL A 1078 -10.58 -1.30 -22.89
N ARG A 1079 -10.54 -2.63 -22.89
CA ARG A 1079 -11.74 -3.49 -22.85
C ARG A 1079 -12.66 -3.03 -21.70
N PRO A 1080 -13.91 -2.64 -21.98
CA PRO A 1080 -14.80 -2.10 -20.97
C PRO A 1080 -15.16 -3.15 -19.91
N LEU A 1081 -15.42 -2.68 -18.68
CA LEU A 1081 -15.90 -3.56 -17.62
C LEU A 1081 -17.32 -4.07 -17.94
N PRO A 1082 -17.67 -5.31 -17.55
CA PRO A 1082 -19.04 -5.80 -17.66
C PRO A 1082 -20.04 -4.87 -16.96
N ALA A 1083 -21.15 -4.55 -17.63
CA ALA A 1083 -22.16 -3.66 -17.08
C ALA A 1083 -22.88 -4.30 -15.88
N LEU A 1084 -22.85 -3.60 -14.74
CA LEU A 1084 -23.62 -3.98 -13.54
C LEU A 1084 -25.13 -3.85 -13.79
N LYS A 1085 -25.91 -4.78 -13.23
CA LYS A 1085 -27.38 -4.71 -13.28
C LYS A 1085 -27.90 -3.50 -12.48
N GLU A 1086 -28.98 -2.88 -12.98
CA GLU A 1086 -29.57 -1.66 -12.42
C GLU A 1086 -30.06 -1.77 -10.97
N ASN A 1087 -30.46 -2.96 -10.53
CA ASN A 1087 -30.82 -3.22 -9.13
C ASN A 1087 -29.57 -3.25 -8.21
N VAL A 1088 -28.46 -3.84 -8.67
CA VAL A 1088 -27.17 -3.86 -7.96
C VAL A 1088 -26.52 -2.48 -7.89
N LYS A 1089 -26.59 -1.67 -8.97
CA LYS A 1089 -26.03 -0.29 -8.99
C LYS A 1089 -26.58 0.62 -7.88
N ARG A 1090 -27.83 0.41 -7.46
CA ARG A 1090 -28.55 1.26 -6.49
C ARG A 1090 -28.23 0.95 -5.02
N VAL A 1091 -27.48 -0.12 -4.75
CA VAL A 1091 -27.11 -0.56 -3.40
C VAL A 1091 -25.59 -0.59 -3.23
N MET A 1092 -25.12 -0.63 -1.99
CA MET A 1092 -23.70 -0.67 -1.66
C MET A 1092 -23.14 -2.11 -1.81
N PHE A 1093 -23.21 -2.66 -3.03
CA PHE A 1093 -22.83 -4.04 -3.35
C PHE A 1093 -21.36 -4.37 -2.99
N TYR A 1094 -20.49 -3.36 -3.04
CA TYR A 1094 -19.06 -3.44 -2.73
C TYR A 1094 -18.77 -3.70 -1.24
N CYS A 1095 -19.75 -3.51 -0.33
CA CYS A 1095 -19.57 -3.57 1.12
C CYS A 1095 -19.30 -4.92 1.79
#